data_AF-A0A367JVC8-F1
#
_entry.id   AF-A0A367JVC8-F1
#
_cell.length_a   1.000
_cell.length_b   1.000
_cell.length_c   1.000
_cell.angle_alpha   90.00
_cell.angle_beta   90.00
_cell.angle_gamma   90.00
#
_symmetry.space_group_name_H-M   'P 1'
#
loop_
_entity.id
_entity.type
_entity.pdbx_description
1 polymer ?
#
loop_
_entity_poly.entity_id
_entity_poly.type
_entity_poly.pdbx_seq_one_letter_code
_entity_poly.pdbx_strand_id
1 'polypeptide(L)'
;MKFGKQIETAAYELPADWRPYLIHYKILKKLIRLVVDELESRGLSTKWISTLDTKEAMKLDYSLDGNVENPHPCIKITVDDPTSIPPSGEPILLKLIPETQPISTQPLSIKIELVRDSEFFHRLLHELSHAAALHDTEKRRFLGNINDLEGQLTVAASPHKSDLYVWREIFHLYVEAAIFKDMCDKQESCKRSQERLQWFTEELSRMNLANKLSSKRSRAALTMFLSINTQLVQFKQFQSLNQTAMTKILKKHDKRSGLCATSEFSTFAKNNAVFLEGILTSLFNAVQARIITIVPQPDDYDCPVCYSIAWRPIRLQCGHVFCVRCLIKAHRKQLYDCPVCRMEFAVGSADAKNLDQSLQNFMLLYFPKEIKEKRKENEREQAALNKQKVCTKRYNSTLYPSRPHITTATTQVAARDNNCISRDSRHKRSATGARRAQYRKKRKFELGRQSANTKLGSKRIHLVRVRGGNYKRRALRLDSGNFSWGSEGISRKTRVLTVVYNASNNELVRTNTLVKGAVIQVDATPFRQWYESHYAIGLGKQKATENTETEKKSKAVQKKIEARAATAAIDPLLNDQFNAGRLYAVIASRPGQSGRCDGYILEGKELEFYIRKIKSAEQQKVTKNPMRNLKIEKLVLNICVGESGDRLTRAAKVLEQLTGQTPVYSKARYTVRTFSIRRNEKIAVHVTVRGPKAEEILERGLKVKEYELKTRNFSDTGNFGFGIDEHIDLGIKYDPSIGIYGMDYYVVMGRPGYRVSRRKHCKAKVGVTHRIKKEESIEWFKNRFDGVVSNKD
;
A
#
# COMPACT_ATOMS: atom_id res chain seq x y z
N MET A 1 -2.12 -32.01 9.03
CA MET A 1 -2.91 -32.38 7.83
C MET A 1 -3.40 -31.20 6.99
N LYS A 2 -3.17 -29.94 7.39
CA LYS A 2 -3.77 -28.76 6.75
C LYS A 2 -3.31 -28.53 5.29
N PHE A 3 -2.02 -28.70 4.98
CA PHE A 3 -1.51 -28.37 3.64
C PHE A 3 -1.90 -29.36 2.52
N GLY A 4 -1.98 -30.68 2.81
CA GLY A 4 -2.40 -31.66 1.80
C GLY A 4 -3.84 -31.43 1.33
N LYS A 5 -4.75 -31.12 2.26
CA LYS A 5 -6.12 -30.70 1.92
C LYS A 5 -6.16 -29.38 1.16
N GLN A 6 -5.29 -28.42 1.49
CA GLN A 6 -5.20 -27.14 0.79
C GLN A 6 -4.78 -27.30 -0.69
N ILE A 7 -3.82 -28.20 -0.99
CA ILE A 7 -3.45 -28.49 -2.39
C ILE A 7 -4.64 -29.11 -3.12
N GLU A 8 -5.35 -30.05 -2.50
CA GLU A 8 -6.53 -30.70 -3.11
C GLU A 8 -7.65 -29.70 -3.38
N THR A 9 -7.93 -28.80 -2.44
CA THR A 9 -8.89 -27.71 -2.65
C THR A 9 -8.45 -26.76 -3.78
N ALA A 10 -7.17 -26.37 -3.80
CA ALA A 10 -6.64 -25.47 -4.83
C ALA A 10 -6.53 -26.13 -6.22
N ALA A 11 -6.45 -27.47 -6.29
CA ALA A 11 -6.42 -28.21 -7.55
C ALA A 11 -7.75 -28.12 -8.31
N TYR A 12 -8.88 -27.90 -7.63
CA TYR A 12 -10.18 -27.70 -8.30
C TYR A 12 -10.26 -26.41 -9.10
N GLU A 13 -9.48 -25.38 -8.72
CA GLU A 13 -9.40 -24.09 -9.42
C GLU A 13 -8.55 -24.17 -10.70
N LEU A 14 -7.77 -25.25 -10.87
CA LEU A 14 -6.93 -25.48 -12.04
C LEU A 14 -7.67 -26.28 -13.14
N PRO A 15 -7.29 -26.08 -14.42
CA PRO A 15 -7.73 -26.92 -15.53
C PRO A 15 -7.55 -28.41 -15.25
N ALA A 16 -8.51 -29.23 -15.67
CA ALA A 16 -8.50 -30.67 -15.43
C ALA A 16 -7.23 -31.34 -15.96
N ASP A 17 -6.76 -30.90 -17.13
CA ASP A 17 -5.57 -31.43 -17.82
C ASP A 17 -4.27 -31.21 -17.04
N TRP A 18 -4.23 -30.22 -16.15
CA TRP A 18 -3.02 -29.88 -15.37
C TRP A 18 -2.95 -30.59 -14.02
N ARG A 19 -4.08 -31.13 -13.52
CA ARG A 19 -4.15 -31.79 -12.21
C ARG A 19 -3.23 -33.02 -12.09
N PRO A 20 -3.04 -33.87 -13.12
CA PRO A 20 -2.12 -35.01 -13.05
C PRO A 20 -0.65 -34.62 -12.89
N TYR A 21 -0.29 -33.37 -13.20
CA TYR A 21 1.08 -32.85 -13.14
C TYR A 21 1.38 -32.13 -11.81
N LEU A 22 0.46 -32.17 -10.85
CA LEU A 22 0.66 -31.64 -9.51
C LEU A 22 1.40 -32.64 -8.62
N ILE A 23 2.43 -32.18 -7.92
CA ILE A 23 3.21 -33.01 -7.00
C ILE A 23 2.30 -33.70 -5.98
N HIS A 24 2.28 -35.03 -6.00
CA HIS A 24 1.47 -35.87 -5.12
C HIS A 24 2.00 -35.90 -3.67
N TYR A 25 1.77 -34.81 -2.93
CA TYR A 25 2.29 -34.57 -1.59
C TYR A 25 1.97 -35.67 -0.57
N LYS A 26 0.80 -36.32 -0.66
CA LYS A 26 0.39 -37.38 0.27
C LYS A 26 1.24 -38.65 0.11
N ILE A 27 1.61 -39.00 -1.12
CA ILE A 27 2.41 -40.19 -1.45
C ILE A 27 3.85 -39.98 -0.97
N LEU A 28 4.47 -38.85 -1.35
CA LEU A 28 5.81 -38.48 -0.90
C LEU A 28 5.92 -38.42 0.63
N LYS A 29 4.88 -37.93 1.30
CA LYS A 29 4.84 -37.93 2.77
C LYS A 29 4.83 -39.34 3.38
N LYS A 30 4.23 -40.34 2.71
CA LYS A 30 4.29 -41.74 3.17
C LYS A 30 5.71 -42.27 3.03
N LEU A 31 6.38 -41.99 1.91
CA LEU A 31 7.78 -42.39 1.69
C LEU A 31 8.73 -41.82 2.75
N ILE A 32 8.56 -40.57 3.19
CA ILE A 32 9.36 -40.00 4.29
C ILE A 32 9.27 -40.83 5.58
N ARG A 33 8.12 -41.48 5.86
CA ARG A 33 8.02 -42.35 7.05
C ARG A 33 8.92 -43.58 6.90
N LEU A 34 8.90 -44.21 5.73
CA LEU A 34 9.75 -45.35 5.42
C LEU A 34 11.25 -45.01 5.47
N VAL A 35 11.62 -43.79 5.09
CA VAL A 35 13.01 -43.29 5.24
C VAL A 35 13.40 -43.18 6.71
N VAL A 36 12.51 -42.68 7.57
CA VAL A 36 12.77 -42.61 9.01
C VAL A 36 12.87 -44.01 9.62
N ASP A 37 11.99 -44.93 9.21
CA ASP A 37 12.03 -46.33 9.66
C ASP A 37 13.35 -47.01 9.24
N GLU A 38 13.87 -46.73 8.02
CA GLU A 38 15.18 -47.19 7.56
C GLU A 38 16.33 -46.60 8.41
N LEU A 39 16.31 -45.30 8.71
CA LEU A 39 17.33 -44.66 9.54
C LEU A 39 17.33 -45.21 10.98
N GLU A 40 16.15 -45.41 11.58
CA GLU A 40 15.99 -45.99 12.91
C GLU A 40 16.48 -47.44 12.96
N SER A 41 16.20 -48.24 11.92
CA SER A 41 16.71 -49.62 11.80
C SER A 41 18.24 -49.71 11.77
N ARG A 42 18.90 -48.67 11.25
CA ARG A 42 20.36 -48.54 11.17
C ARG A 42 20.99 -47.84 12.38
N GLY A 43 20.20 -47.52 13.42
CA GLY A 43 20.67 -46.87 14.64
C GLY A 43 20.86 -45.34 14.53
N LEU A 44 20.49 -44.73 13.40
CA LEU A 44 20.63 -43.30 13.14
C LEU A 44 19.37 -42.54 13.58
N SER A 45 19.17 -42.41 14.89
CA SER A 45 18.00 -41.66 15.41
C SER A 45 18.14 -40.15 15.20
N THR A 46 17.03 -39.44 15.04
CA THR A 46 17.01 -37.97 14.87
C THR A 46 17.65 -37.19 16.03
N LYS A 47 17.51 -37.69 17.26
CA LYS A 47 18.16 -37.13 18.45
C LYS A 47 19.68 -37.31 18.41
N TRP A 48 20.14 -38.42 17.85
CA TRP A 48 21.56 -38.72 17.69
C TRP A 48 22.19 -37.85 16.60
N ILE A 49 21.55 -37.73 15.43
CA ILE A 49 22.01 -36.87 14.32
C ILE A 49 22.14 -35.41 14.77
N SER A 50 21.20 -34.90 15.56
CA SER A 50 21.27 -33.52 16.11
C SER A 50 22.33 -33.33 17.20
N THR A 51 22.81 -34.41 17.83
CA THR A 51 23.88 -34.35 18.85
C THR A 51 25.27 -34.36 18.19
N LEU A 52 25.40 -35.01 17.03
CA LEU A 52 26.66 -35.09 16.29
C LEU A 52 27.17 -33.72 15.80
N ASP A 53 26.26 -32.82 15.41
CA ASP A 53 26.60 -31.47 14.91
C ASP A 53 27.23 -30.55 15.99
N THR A 54 27.27 -31.01 17.26
CA THR A 54 27.76 -30.24 18.42
C THR A 54 29.09 -30.73 19.00
N LYS A 55 29.57 -31.93 18.64
CA LYS A 55 30.84 -32.49 19.13
C LYS A 55 31.85 -32.55 17.99
N GLU A 56 32.96 -31.80 18.11
CA GLU A 56 34.01 -31.61 17.09
C GLU A 56 34.76 -32.89 16.64
N ALA A 57 34.41 -34.09 17.14
CA ALA A 57 35.12 -35.35 16.87
C ALA A 57 34.49 -36.27 15.79
N MET A 58 33.24 -36.01 15.37
CA MET A 58 32.55 -36.82 14.34
C MET A 58 31.70 -35.94 13.41
N LYS A 59 32.03 -35.92 12.12
CA LYS A 59 31.34 -35.10 11.11
C LYS A 59 30.44 -35.96 10.22
N LEU A 60 29.15 -35.61 10.14
CA LEU A 60 28.17 -36.23 9.25
C LEU A 60 27.92 -35.33 8.04
N ASP A 61 28.37 -35.77 6.86
CA ASP A 61 28.12 -35.09 5.59
C ASP A 61 27.08 -35.91 4.80
N TYR A 62 25.97 -35.28 4.43
CA TYR A 62 24.95 -35.86 3.55
C TYR A 62 25.18 -35.35 2.13
N SER A 63 25.26 -36.25 1.15
CA SER A 63 25.41 -35.91 -0.26
C SER A 63 24.36 -36.61 -1.11
N LEU A 64 23.82 -35.89 -2.10
CA LEU A 64 22.94 -36.45 -3.12
C LEU A 64 23.75 -36.62 -4.41
N ASP A 65 24.34 -37.79 -4.59
CA ASP A 65 25.13 -38.15 -5.78
C ASP A 65 24.23 -38.84 -6.83
N GLY A 66 24.67 -38.93 -8.09
CA GLY A 66 23.98 -39.68 -9.15
C GLY A 66 23.36 -38.81 -10.27
N ASN A 67 22.57 -39.46 -11.13
CA ASN A 67 21.90 -38.84 -12.29
C ASN A 67 20.39 -38.66 -12.02
N VAL A 68 19.68 -37.87 -12.84
CA VAL A 68 18.23 -37.60 -12.68
C VAL A 68 17.38 -38.88 -12.64
N GLU A 69 17.80 -39.92 -13.39
CA GLU A 69 17.10 -41.20 -13.44
C GLU A 69 17.39 -42.09 -12.21
N ASN A 70 18.61 -42.02 -11.67
CA ASN A 70 19.06 -42.82 -10.52
C ASN A 70 19.77 -41.93 -9.49
N PRO A 71 19.03 -41.31 -8.55
CA PRO A 71 19.60 -40.58 -7.43
C PRO A 71 20.13 -41.54 -6.36
N HIS A 72 21.35 -41.30 -5.91
CA HIS A 72 22.05 -42.08 -4.87
C HIS A 72 22.38 -41.19 -3.67
N PRO A 73 21.41 -40.95 -2.76
CA PRO A 73 21.65 -40.30 -1.48
C PRO A 73 22.58 -41.14 -0.59
N CYS A 74 23.66 -40.52 -0.14
CA CYS A 74 24.70 -41.14 0.68
C CYS A 74 24.93 -40.33 1.96
N ILE A 75 25.14 -41.02 3.07
CA ILE A 75 25.65 -40.41 4.31
C ILE A 75 27.13 -40.81 4.43
N LYS A 76 28.01 -39.82 4.59
CA LYS A 76 29.42 -40.01 4.90
C LYS A 76 29.68 -39.58 6.34
N ILE A 77 30.10 -40.52 7.18
CA ILE A 77 30.51 -40.25 8.56
C ILE A 77 32.03 -40.28 8.59
N THR A 78 32.66 -39.17 8.98
CA THR A 78 34.12 -39.07 9.15
C THR A 78 34.44 -38.99 10.63
N VAL A 79 35.30 -39.90 11.10
CA VAL A 79 35.79 -39.96 12.48
C VAL A 79 37.26 -39.57 12.49
N ASP A 80 37.59 -38.44 13.13
CA ASP A 80 38.95 -37.89 13.11
C ASP A 80 39.91 -38.60 14.07
N ASP A 81 39.41 -39.13 15.20
CA ASP A 81 40.21 -39.91 16.16
C ASP A 81 39.46 -41.16 16.66
N PRO A 82 39.77 -42.37 16.15
CA PRO A 82 39.05 -43.60 16.49
C PRO A 82 39.29 -44.10 17.93
N THR A 83 40.19 -43.48 18.70
CA THR A 83 40.57 -43.92 20.06
C THR A 83 39.82 -43.23 21.21
N SER A 84 39.07 -42.14 20.95
CA SER A 84 38.39 -41.35 22.00
C SER A 84 36.96 -41.81 22.32
N ILE A 85 36.54 -42.99 21.88
CA ILE A 85 35.17 -43.47 22.02
C ILE A 85 35.06 -44.38 23.27
N PRO A 86 34.32 -43.99 24.33
CA PRO A 86 34.21 -44.80 25.54
C PRO A 86 33.47 -46.12 25.27
N PRO A 87 33.92 -47.26 25.83
CA PRO A 87 33.39 -48.59 25.54
C PRO A 87 32.02 -48.91 26.17
N SER A 88 31.32 -47.92 26.75
CA SER A 88 30.12 -48.14 27.58
C SER A 88 28.85 -47.43 27.10
N GLY A 89 28.83 -46.84 25.90
CA GLY A 89 27.67 -46.10 25.36
C GLY A 89 27.16 -46.59 24.00
N GLU A 90 26.27 -47.59 24.03
CA GLU A 90 25.34 -48.05 22.97
C GLU A 90 25.88 -48.69 21.66
N PRO A 91 25.17 -49.72 21.12
CA PRO A 91 25.66 -50.70 20.11
C PRO A 91 25.68 -50.20 18.65
N ILE A 92 25.94 -48.91 18.41
CA ILE A 92 25.75 -48.29 17.09
C ILE A 92 26.99 -48.46 16.19
N LEU A 93 28.20 -48.32 16.74
CA LEU A 93 29.44 -48.48 15.96
C LEU A 93 29.74 -49.93 15.60
N LEU A 94 29.40 -50.89 16.47
CA LEU A 94 29.57 -52.34 16.21
C LEU A 94 28.64 -52.88 15.12
N LYS A 95 27.53 -52.19 14.80
CA LYS A 95 26.63 -52.58 13.68
C LYS A 95 27.04 -51.98 12.33
N LEU A 96 27.91 -50.98 12.31
CA LEU A 96 28.26 -50.20 11.12
C LEU A 96 29.67 -50.50 10.59
N ILE A 97 30.48 -51.25 11.33
CA ILE A 97 31.84 -51.65 10.94
C ILE A 97 31.79 -53.11 10.46
N PRO A 98 32.11 -53.44 9.20
CA PRO A 98 32.33 -54.83 8.81
C PRO A 98 33.52 -55.38 9.60
N GLU A 99 33.39 -56.59 10.17
CA GLU A 99 34.30 -57.22 11.15
C GLU A 99 35.77 -57.44 10.68
N THR A 100 36.23 -56.84 9.58
CA THR A 100 37.44 -57.27 8.85
C THR A 100 38.42 -56.17 8.46
N GLN A 101 38.49 -55.02 9.16
CA GLN A 101 39.61 -54.07 8.94
C GLN A 101 40.38 -53.71 10.22
N PRO A 102 41.72 -53.84 10.24
CA PRO A 102 42.55 -53.50 11.39
C PRO A 102 42.59 -51.98 11.62
N ILE A 103 42.60 -51.60 12.89
CA ILE A 103 42.63 -50.20 13.36
C ILE A 103 43.96 -49.57 12.92
N SER A 104 43.89 -48.65 11.95
CA SER A 104 44.99 -47.81 11.47
C SER A 104 44.73 -46.35 11.83
N THR A 105 45.79 -45.56 12.01
CA THR A 105 45.79 -44.14 12.43
C THR A 105 45.34 -43.16 11.34
N GLN A 106 44.43 -43.56 10.45
CA GLN A 106 43.84 -42.71 9.40
C GLN A 106 42.36 -42.41 9.74
N PRO A 107 41.82 -41.25 9.32
CA PRO A 107 40.43 -40.91 9.57
C PRO A 107 39.50 -41.94 8.90
N LEU A 108 38.66 -42.59 9.71
CA LEU A 108 37.75 -43.63 9.24
C LEU A 108 36.54 -42.95 8.58
N SER A 109 36.34 -43.20 7.27
CA SER A 109 35.16 -42.70 6.55
C SER A 109 34.21 -43.84 6.21
N ILE A 110 33.01 -43.85 6.80
CA ILE A 110 31.96 -44.84 6.54
C ILE A 110 30.94 -44.23 5.58
N LYS A 111 30.67 -44.90 4.45
CA LYS A 111 29.64 -44.51 3.48
C LYS A 111 28.41 -45.40 3.65
N ILE A 112 27.25 -44.79 3.89
CA ILE A 112 25.98 -45.47 4.09
C ILE A 112 25.04 -45.09 2.94
N GLU A 113 24.62 -46.07 2.14
CA GLU A 113 23.64 -45.88 1.06
C GLU A 113 22.22 -46.10 1.57
N LEU A 114 21.32 -45.16 1.27
CA LEU A 114 19.93 -45.18 1.76
C LEU A 114 18.96 -45.59 0.63
N VAL A 115 18.35 -46.77 0.76
CA VAL A 115 17.52 -47.35 -0.31
C VAL A 115 16.15 -46.66 -0.38
N ARG A 116 15.50 -46.43 0.76
CA ARG A 116 14.20 -45.74 0.82
C ARG A 116 14.31 -44.26 0.49
N ASP A 117 15.46 -43.67 0.79
CA ASP A 117 15.73 -42.27 0.43
C ASP A 117 15.90 -42.14 -1.10
N SER A 118 16.56 -43.12 -1.73
CA SER A 118 16.67 -43.22 -3.19
C SER A 118 15.27 -43.32 -3.84
N GLU A 119 14.37 -44.16 -3.31
CA GLU A 119 12.98 -44.26 -3.77
C GLU A 119 12.21 -42.93 -3.63
N PHE A 120 12.44 -42.19 -2.55
CA PHE A 120 11.83 -40.87 -2.33
C PHE A 120 12.29 -39.86 -3.39
N PHE A 121 13.60 -39.74 -3.63
CA PHE A 121 14.13 -38.79 -4.61
C PHE A 121 13.82 -39.19 -6.05
N HIS A 122 13.85 -40.49 -6.38
CA HIS A 122 13.45 -40.96 -7.71
C HIS A 122 11.99 -40.58 -8.00
N ARG A 123 11.09 -40.78 -7.03
CA ARG A 123 9.68 -40.38 -7.19
C ARG A 123 9.52 -38.86 -7.26
N LEU A 124 10.24 -38.10 -6.44
CA LEU A 124 10.19 -36.63 -6.47
C LEU A 124 10.68 -36.08 -7.82
N LEU A 125 11.79 -36.60 -8.35
CA LEU A 125 12.35 -36.22 -9.64
C LEU A 125 11.44 -36.61 -10.80
N HIS A 126 10.79 -37.77 -10.76
CA HIS A 126 9.77 -38.17 -11.74
C HIS A 126 8.57 -37.21 -11.75
N GLU A 127 8.08 -36.77 -10.59
CA GLU A 127 6.96 -35.82 -10.51
C GLU A 127 7.37 -34.43 -11.02
N LEU A 128 8.64 -34.03 -10.81
CA LEU A 128 9.20 -32.79 -11.34
C LEU A 128 9.43 -32.84 -12.85
N SER A 129 9.89 -33.96 -13.40
CA SER A 129 10.06 -34.14 -14.85
C SER A 129 8.71 -34.16 -15.56
N HIS A 130 7.70 -34.79 -14.96
CA HIS A 130 6.32 -34.75 -15.46
C HIS A 130 5.80 -33.31 -15.48
N ALA A 131 5.97 -32.55 -14.40
CA ALA A 131 5.62 -31.13 -14.36
C ALA A 131 6.38 -30.33 -15.45
N ALA A 132 7.69 -30.55 -15.62
CA ALA A 132 8.50 -29.89 -16.64
C ALA A 132 8.00 -30.16 -18.07
N ALA A 133 7.57 -31.38 -18.37
CA ALA A 133 6.99 -31.73 -19.68
C ALA A 133 5.69 -30.96 -19.97
N LEU A 134 4.82 -30.78 -18.96
CA LEU A 134 3.64 -29.91 -19.10
C LEU A 134 4.06 -28.46 -19.34
N HIS A 135 5.07 -27.98 -18.62
CA HIS A 135 5.58 -26.61 -18.78
C HIS A 135 6.07 -26.32 -20.20
N ASP A 136 6.82 -27.24 -20.83
CA ASP A 136 7.27 -27.09 -22.22
C ASP A 136 6.14 -27.18 -23.25
N THR A 137 5.16 -28.02 -22.98
CA THR A 137 3.96 -28.16 -23.82
C THR A 137 3.12 -26.89 -23.77
N GLU A 138 2.83 -26.38 -22.59
CA GLU A 138 2.05 -25.14 -22.40
C GLU A 138 2.83 -23.92 -22.89
N LYS A 139 4.16 -23.86 -22.73
CA LYS A 139 4.99 -22.78 -23.30
C LYS A 139 4.82 -22.70 -24.82
N ARG A 140 4.91 -23.83 -25.53
CA ARG A 140 4.69 -23.87 -26.99
C ARG A 140 3.27 -23.44 -27.36
N ARG A 141 2.28 -23.91 -26.61
CA ARG A 141 0.86 -23.53 -26.81
C ARG A 141 0.64 -22.02 -26.62
N PHE A 142 1.16 -21.43 -25.54
CA PHE A 142 1.05 -19.99 -25.27
C PHE A 142 1.74 -19.16 -26.35
N LEU A 143 2.93 -19.57 -26.79
CA LEU A 143 3.62 -18.87 -27.89
C LEU A 143 2.82 -18.96 -29.19
N GLY A 144 2.20 -20.10 -29.51
CA GLY A 144 1.27 -20.24 -30.63
C GLY A 144 0.08 -19.28 -30.52
N ASN A 145 -0.61 -19.28 -29.37
CA ASN A 145 -1.74 -18.38 -29.11
C ASN A 145 -1.34 -16.89 -29.19
N ILE A 146 -0.12 -16.54 -28.75
CA ILE A 146 0.42 -15.18 -28.87
C ILE A 146 0.66 -14.82 -30.34
N ASN A 147 1.21 -15.73 -31.15
CA ASN A 147 1.40 -15.52 -32.59
C ASN A 147 0.06 -15.29 -33.30
N ASP A 148 -0.95 -16.10 -32.98
CA ASP A 148 -2.29 -15.98 -33.54
C ASP A 148 -2.95 -14.65 -33.13
N LEU A 149 -2.76 -14.24 -31.87
CA LEU A 149 -3.26 -12.97 -31.38
C LEU A 149 -2.56 -11.78 -32.06
N GLU A 150 -1.25 -11.84 -32.23
CA GLU A 150 -0.47 -10.84 -32.96
C GLU A 150 -0.97 -10.67 -34.39
N GLY A 151 -1.20 -11.77 -35.11
CA GLY A 151 -1.78 -11.75 -36.46
C GLY A 151 -3.17 -11.11 -36.50
N GLN A 152 -4.05 -11.43 -35.55
CA GLN A 152 -5.38 -10.84 -35.47
C GLN A 152 -5.35 -9.35 -35.09
N LEU A 153 -4.48 -8.96 -34.15
CA LEU A 153 -4.35 -7.59 -33.66
C LEU A 153 -3.71 -6.66 -34.68
N THR A 154 -2.72 -7.12 -35.44
CA THR A 154 -2.07 -6.31 -36.49
C THR A 154 -3.08 -5.81 -37.52
N VAL A 155 -4.06 -6.65 -37.87
CA VAL A 155 -5.15 -6.28 -38.78
C VAL A 155 -6.23 -5.46 -38.07
N ALA A 156 -6.61 -5.84 -36.84
CA ALA A 156 -7.67 -5.20 -36.08
C ALA A 156 -7.33 -3.78 -35.61
N ALA A 157 -6.07 -3.53 -35.26
CA ALA A 157 -5.56 -2.25 -34.76
C ALA A 157 -4.80 -1.45 -35.83
N SER A 158 -5.15 -1.63 -37.11
CA SER A 158 -4.61 -0.82 -38.19
C SER A 158 -5.00 0.67 -38.04
N PRO A 159 -4.13 1.63 -38.40
CA PRO A 159 -4.38 3.08 -38.33
C PRO A 159 -5.68 3.57 -38.97
N HIS A 160 -6.13 2.88 -40.01
CA HIS A 160 -7.32 3.26 -40.78
C HIS A 160 -8.63 2.71 -40.17
N LYS A 161 -8.55 1.89 -39.12
CA LYS A 161 -9.71 1.31 -38.44
C LYS A 161 -10.10 2.13 -37.21
N SER A 162 -11.40 2.25 -36.96
CA SER A 162 -11.95 2.94 -35.78
C SER A 162 -11.60 2.26 -34.47
N ASP A 163 -11.38 0.95 -34.49
CA ASP A 163 -11.13 0.13 -33.30
C ASP A 163 -9.77 0.42 -32.63
N LEU A 164 -8.82 1.08 -33.33
CA LEU A 164 -7.49 1.40 -32.80
C LEU A 164 -7.55 2.16 -31.47
N TYR A 165 -8.40 3.18 -31.36
CA TYR A 165 -8.52 3.97 -30.12
C TYR A 165 -9.12 3.17 -28.97
N VAL A 166 -10.05 2.25 -29.28
CA VAL A 166 -10.65 1.36 -28.27
C VAL A 166 -9.59 0.38 -27.77
N TRP A 167 -8.77 -0.18 -28.66
CA TRP A 167 -7.63 -1.01 -28.29
C TRP A 167 -6.58 -0.26 -27.45
N ARG A 168 -6.33 1.02 -27.76
CA ARG A 168 -5.44 1.87 -26.98
C ARG A 168 -5.94 2.03 -25.53
N GLU A 169 -7.24 2.29 -25.34
CA GLU A 169 -7.87 2.36 -24.02
C GLU A 169 -7.76 1.01 -23.28
N ILE A 170 -8.02 -0.12 -23.97
CA ILE A 170 -7.90 -1.46 -23.39
C ILE A 170 -6.46 -1.73 -22.91
N PHE A 171 -5.45 -1.42 -23.71
CA PHE A 171 -4.06 -1.64 -23.31
C PHE A 171 -3.56 -0.67 -22.25
N HIS A 172 -4.04 0.58 -22.24
CA HIS A 172 -3.77 1.50 -21.14
C HIS A 172 -4.27 0.92 -19.81
N LEU A 173 -5.53 0.45 -19.77
CA LEU A 173 -6.10 -0.20 -18.58
C LEU A 173 -5.32 -1.47 -18.19
N TYR A 174 -4.86 -2.24 -19.17
CA TYR A 174 -4.07 -3.45 -18.92
C TYR A 174 -2.71 -3.14 -18.29
N VAL A 175 -2.00 -2.12 -18.79
CA VAL A 175 -0.72 -1.67 -18.22
C VAL A 175 -0.92 -1.11 -16.81
N GLU A 176 -2.01 -0.34 -16.59
CA GLU A 176 -2.38 0.18 -15.27
C GLU A 176 -2.72 -0.94 -14.27
N ALA A 177 -3.45 -1.98 -14.71
CA ALA A 177 -3.78 -3.13 -13.89
C ALA A 177 -2.52 -3.85 -13.36
N ALA A 178 -1.41 -3.79 -14.09
CA ALA A 178 -0.10 -4.32 -13.69
C ALA A 178 -0.18 -5.75 -13.13
N ILE A 179 -0.93 -6.61 -13.81
CA ILE A 179 -1.36 -7.95 -13.35
C ILE A 179 -0.17 -8.82 -12.92
N PHE A 180 0.95 -8.73 -13.65
CA PHE A 180 2.15 -9.55 -13.42
C PHE A 180 3.36 -8.76 -12.87
N LYS A 181 3.14 -7.60 -12.24
CA LYS A 181 4.23 -6.79 -11.65
C LYS A 181 5.05 -7.53 -10.59
N ASP A 182 4.40 -8.43 -9.85
CA ASP A 182 5.03 -9.27 -8.84
C ASP A 182 5.27 -10.66 -9.44
N MET A 183 6.47 -10.91 -9.98
CA MET A 183 6.85 -12.19 -10.60
C MET A 183 7.31 -13.26 -9.59
N CYS A 184 7.26 -12.97 -8.29
CA CYS A 184 7.64 -13.92 -7.26
C CYS A 184 6.52 -14.97 -7.07
N ASP A 185 6.89 -16.25 -7.01
CA ASP A 185 5.99 -17.41 -6.95
C ASP A 185 5.37 -17.67 -5.56
N LYS A 186 5.26 -16.63 -4.72
CA LYS A 186 4.59 -16.74 -3.41
C LYS A 186 3.08 -16.81 -3.59
N GLN A 187 2.39 -17.59 -2.75
CA GLN A 187 0.91 -17.71 -2.79
C GLN A 187 0.18 -16.35 -2.70
N GLU A 188 0.74 -15.38 -1.97
CA GLU A 188 0.17 -14.02 -1.86
C GLU A 188 0.28 -13.22 -3.17
N SER A 189 1.29 -13.51 -4.00
CA SER A 189 1.48 -12.91 -5.33
C SER A 189 0.45 -13.42 -6.34
N CYS A 190 0.07 -14.70 -6.26
CA CYS A 190 -0.93 -15.31 -7.14
C CYS A 190 -2.32 -14.69 -6.92
N LYS A 191 -2.74 -14.57 -5.65
CA LYS A 191 -4.02 -13.94 -5.28
C LYS A 191 -4.11 -12.50 -5.76
N ARG A 192 -3.04 -11.71 -5.58
CA ARG A 192 -2.99 -10.32 -6.08
C ARG A 192 -3.08 -10.24 -7.60
N SER A 193 -2.44 -11.15 -8.34
CA SER A 193 -2.58 -11.21 -9.80
C SER A 193 -4.02 -11.53 -10.23
N GLN A 194 -4.70 -12.43 -9.50
CA GLN A 194 -6.11 -12.75 -9.75
C GLN A 194 -7.04 -11.57 -9.47
N GLU A 195 -6.85 -10.87 -8.34
CA GLU A 195 -7.60 -9.65 -7.99
C GLU A 195 -7.38 -8.52 -9.02
N ARG A 196 -6.15 -8.34 -9.51
CA ARG A 196 -5.83 -7.36 -10.55
C ARG A 196 -6.46 -7.70 -11.91
N LEU A 197 -6.47 -8.99 -12.28
CA LEU A 197 -7.17 -9.46 -13.48
C LEU A 197 -8.67 -9.24 -13.37
N GLN A 198 -9.25 -9.54 -12.20
CA GLN A 198 -10.66 -9.29 -11.93
C GLN A 198 -11.00 -7.79 -12.05
N TRP A 199 -10.19 -6.92 -11.43
CA TRP A 199 -10.32 -5.48 -11.57
C TRP A 199 -10.30 -5.03 -13.03
N PHE A 200 -9.36 -5.55 -13.82
CA PHE A 200 -9.28 -5.26 -15.25
C PHE A 200 -10.56 -5.67 -15.99
N THR A 201 -11.09 -6.86 -15.73
CA THR A 201 -12.34 -7.32 -16.36
C THR A 201 -13.56 -6.50 -15.94
N GLU A 202 -13.65 -6.11 -14.67
CA GLU A 202 -14.71 -5.24 -14.15
C GLU A 202 -14.64 -3.86 -14.80
N GLU A 203 -13.44 -3.30 -14.95
CA GLU A 203 -13.24 -1.98 -15.56
C GLU A 203 -13.57 -1.98 -17.06
N LEU A 204 -13.23 -3.05 -17.79
CA LEU A 204 -13.65 -3.26 -19.18
C LEU A 204 -15.18 -3.25 -19.33
N SER A 205 -15.89 -3.89 -18.40
CA SER A 205 -17.36 -3.93 -18.38
C SER A 205 -17.98 -2.57 -18.00
N ARG A 206 -17.40 -1.87 -17.01
CA ARG A 206 -17.84 -0.55 -16.55
C ARG A 206 -17.77 0.49 -17.67
N MET A 207 -16.68 0.48 -18.45
CA MET A 207 -16.48 1.37 -19.58
C MET A 207 -17.16 0.90 -20.88
N ASN A 208 -17.75 -0.29 -20.85
CA ASN A 208 -18.43 -0.95 -21.96
C ASN A 208 -17.56 -1.07 -23.24
N LEU A 209 -16.25 -1.33 -23.07
CA LEU A 209 -15.27 -1.30 -24.17
C LEU A 209 -15.45 -2.47 -25.15
N ALA A 210 -15.86 -3.64 -24.66
CA ALA A 210 -16.11 -4.82 -25.50
C ALA A 210 -17.21 -4.57 -26.56
N ASN A 211 -18.24 -3.80 -26.21
CA ASN A 211 -19.34 -3.46 -27.11
C ASN A 211 -19.01 -2.30 -28.07
N LYS A 212 -17.99 -1.49 -27.76
CA LYS A 212 -17.50 -0.42 -28.65
C LYS A 212 -16.63 -0.94 -29.79
N LEU A 213 -16.14 -2.18 -29.70
CA LEU A 213 -15.39 -2.83 -30.78
C LEU A 213 -16.33 -3.17 -31.94
N SER A 214 -16.13 -2.49 -33.07
CA SER A 214 -17.00 -2.64 -34.25
C SER A 214 -16.75 -3.94 -35.01
N SER A 215 -15.49 -4.38 -35.11
CA SER A 215 -15.12 -5.54 -35.93
C SER A 215 -15.34 -6.86 -35.18
N LYS A 216 -15.90 -7.86 -35.86
CA LYS A 216 -16.01 -9.24 -35.32
C LYS A 216 -14.64 -9.83 -34.97
N ARG A 217 -13.63 -9.54 -35.78
CA ARG A 217 -12.22 -9.92 -35.53
C ARG A 217 -11.66 -9.28 -34.26
N SER A 218 -11.91 -7.99 -34.03
CA SER A 218 -11.49 -7.29 -32.81
C SER A 218 -12.12 -7.90 -31.55
N ARG A 219 -13.40 -8.28 -31.61
CA ARG A 219 -14.07 -8.97 -30.49
C ARG A 219 -13.47 -10.36 -30.24
N ALA A 220 -13.17 -11.12 -31.30
CA ALA A 220 -12.49 -12.42 -31.17
C ALA A 220 -11.07 -12.27 -30.57
N ALA A 221 -10.31 -11.27 -31.03
CA ALA A 221 -8.99 -10.95 -30.48
C ALA A 221 -9.05 -10.55 -29.00
N LEU A 222 -10.06 -9.79 -28.57
CA LEU A 222 -10.26 -9.44 -27.16
C LEU A 222 -10.56 -10.68 -26.31
N THR A 223 -11.45 -11.56 -26.77
CA THR A 223 -11.75 -12.82 -26.08
C THR A 223 -10.50 -13.69 -25.96
N MET A 224 -9.71 -13.79 -27.03
CA MET A 224 -8.45 -14.55 -27.03
C MET A 224 -7.41 -13.91 -26.09
N PHE A 225 -7.29 -12.58 -26.07
CA PHE A 225 -6.43 -11.86 -25.13
C PHE A 225 -6.82 -12.09 -23.67
N LEU A 226 -8.12 -12.05 -23.34
CA LEU A 226 -8.61 -12.37 -21.99
C LEU A 226 -8.35 -13.83 -21.62
N SER A 227 -8.53 -14.74 -22.57
CA SER A 227 -8.27 -16.17 -22.38
C SER A 227 -6.79 -16.43 -22.07
N ILE A 228 -5.86 -15.86 -22.85
CA ILE A 228 -4.41 -15.98 -22.63
C ILE A 228 -4.03 -15.47 -21.24
N ASN A 229 -4.52 -14.29 -20.83
CA ASN A 229 -4.20 -13.72 -19.52
C ASN A 229 -4.78 -14.54 -18.36
N THR A 230 -5.99 -15.08 -18.51
CA THR A 230 -6.61 -15.96 -17.50
C THR A 230 -5.80 -17.24 -17.35
N GLN A 231 -5.42 -17.87 -18.47
CA GLN A 231 -4.60 -19.07 -18.48
C GLN A 231 -3.20 -18.82 -17.89
N LEU A 232 -2.58 -17.66 -18.14
CA LEU A 232 -1.29 -17.29 -17.53
C LEU A 232 -1.38 -17.12 -16.01
N VAL A 233 -2.47 -16.56 -15.47
CA VAL A 233 -2.69 -16.48 -14.02
C VAL A 233 -2.90 -17.87 -13.41
N GLN A 234 -3.67 -18.74 -14.07
CA GLN A 234 -3.84 -20.13 -13.65
C GLN A 234 -2.50 -20.88 -13.68
N PHE A 235 -1.66 -20.65 -14.69
CA PHE A 235 -0.35 -21.29 -14.83
C PHE A 235 0.61 -20.82 -13.73
N LYS A 236 0.57 -19.53 -13.37
CA LYS A 236 1.26 -18.98 -12.21
C LYS A 236 0.82 -19.65 -10.90
N GLN A 237 -0.48 -19.90 -10.74
CA GLN A 237 -1.02 -20.63 -9.59
C GLN A 237 -0.50 -22.08 -9.54
N PHE A 238 -0.48 -22.78 -10.68
CA PHE A 238 0.08 -24.13 -10.81
C PHE A 238 1.57 -24.17 -10.38
N GLN A 239 2.39 -23.27 -10.91
CA GLN A 239 3.81 -23.17 -10.58
C GLN A 239 4.04 -22.90 -9.09
N SER A 240 3.31 -21.94 -8.51
CA SER A 240 3.37 -21.62 -7.08
C SER A 240 2.98 -22.81 -6.21
N LEU A 241 1.97 -23.60 -6.60
CA LEU A 241 1.55 -24.80 -5.87
C LEU A 241 2.63 -25.87 -5.88
N ASN A 242 3.22 -26.17 -7.04
CA ASN A 242 4.29 -27.17 -7.18
C ASN A 242 5.56 -26.75 -6.42
N GLN A 243 6.00 -25.50 -6.53
CA GLN A 243 7.16 -25.01 -5.76
C GLN A 243 6.91 -25.01 -4.25
N THR A 244 5.70 -24.63 -3.81
CA THR A 244 5.33 -24.68 -2.39
C THR A 244 5.28 -26.12 -1.89
N ALA A 245 4.78 -27.06 -2.71
CA ALA A 245 4.73 -28.48 -2.40
C ALA A 245 6.14 -29.07 -2.25
N MET A 246 7.03 -28.77 -3.20
CA MET A 246 8.44 -29.15 -3.20
C MET A 246 9.16 -28.61 -1.95
N THR A 247 9.07 -27.31 -1.68
CA THR A 247 9.71 -26.70 -0.51
C THR A 247 9.20 -27.30 0.80
N LYS A 248 7.89 -27.56 0.90
CA LYS A 248 7.28 -28.13 2.11
C LYS A 248 7.50 -29.64 2.27
N ILE A 249 7.80 -30.38 1.20
CA ILE A 249 8.11 -31.80 1.30
C ILE A 249 9.58 -31.97 1.70
N LEU A 250 10.50 -31.20 1.12
CA LEU A 250 11.92 -31.18 1.49
C LEU A 250 12.13 -30.73 2.94
N LYS A 251 11.54 -29.60 3.37
CA LYS A 251 11.59 -29.18 4.78
C LYS A 251 10.98 -30.20 5.76
N LYS A 252 10.04 -31.02 5.28
CA LYS A 252 9.44 -32.08 6.10
C LYS A 252 10.35 -33.30 6.18
N HIS A 253 11.04 -33.61 5.09
CA HIS A 253 12.11 -34.61 5.06
C HIS A 253 13.17 -34.21 6.08
N ASP A 254 13.82 -33.06 5.95
CA ASP A 254 14.86 -32.58 6.88
C ASP A 254 14.40 -32.64 8.35
N LYS A 255 13.19 -32.15 8.64
CA LYS A 255 12.65 -32.15 10.01
C LYS A 255 12.41 -33.55 10.58
N ARG A 256 12.16 -34.55 9.73
CA ARG A 256 11.82 -35.92 10.13
C ARG A 256 13.03 -36.86 10.10
N SER A 257 13.94 -36.69 9.15
CA SER A 257 15.16 -37.48 8.99
C SER A 257 16.34 -36.89 9.78
N GLY A 258 16.35 -35.59 10.06
CA GLY A 258 17.50 -34.89 10.62
C GLY A 258 18.61 -34.60 9.59
N LEU A 259 18.38 -34.91 8.31
CA LEU A 259 19.33 -34.72 7.21
C LEU A 259 19.18 -33.34 6.56
N CYS A 260 20.22 -32.89 5.84
CA CYS A 260 20.25 -31.60 5.13
C CYS A 260 19.81 -31.73 3.65
N ALA A 261 18.70 -32.41 3.38
CA ALA A 261 18.27 -32.67 2.00
C ALA A 261 17.83 -31.40 1.24
N THR A 262 17.31 -30.37 1.92
CA THR A 262 16.89 -29.13 1.23
C THR A 262 18.06 -28.39 0.56
N SER A 263 19.25 -28.34 1.18
CA SER A 263 20.42 -27.67 0.60
C SER A 263 20.99 -28.47 -0.57
N GLU A 264 21.20 -29.77 -0.36
CA GLU A 264 21.80 -30.66 -1.36
C GLU A 264 20.89 -30.82 -2.58
N PHE A 265 19.58 -30.98 -2.38
CA PHE A 265 18.63 -31.06 -3.49
C PHE A 265 18.61 -29.78 -4.33
N SER A 266 18.75 -28.60 -3.70
CA SER A 266 18.81 -27.34 -4.45
C SER A 266 20.06 -27.24 -5.32
N THR A 267 21.20 -27.75 -4.84
CA THR A 267 22.46 -27.81 -5.59
C THR A 267 22.36 -28.82 -6.73
N PHE A 268 21.89 -30.03 -6.44
CA PHE A 268 21.66 -31.09 -7.40
C PHE A 268 20.72 -30.67 -8.54
N ALA A 269 19.59 -30.06 -8.20
CA ALA A 269 18.59 -29.67 -9.19
C ALA A 269 19.00 -28.43 -10.03
N LYS A 270 19.91 -27.58 -9.53
CA LYS A 270 20.55 -26.51 -10.33
C LYS A 270 21.50 -27.10 -11.38
N ASN A 271 22.29 -28.10 -11.00
CA ASN A 271 23.26 -28.75 -11.90
C ASN A 271 22.56 -29.54 -13.01
N ASN A 272 21.36 -30.07 -12.75
CA ASN A 272 20.60 -30.91 -13.69
C ASN A 272 19.46 -30.17 -14.45
N ALA A 273 19.42 -28.84 -14.40
CA ALA A 273 18.50 -27.99 -15.18
C ALA A 273 16.98 -28.31 -15.04
N VAL A 274 16.54 -28.86 -13.91
CA VAL A 274 15.14 -29.32 -13.69
C VAL A 274 14.19 -28.17 -13.27
N PHE A 275 14.65 -26.92 -13.23
CA PHE A 275 13.87 -25.83 -12.65
C PHE A 275 13.04 -25.00 -13.62
N LEU A 276 11.80 -24.80 -13.20
CA LEU A 276 10.69 -24.05 -13.80
C LEU A 276 10.86 -22.52 -13.75
N GLU A 277 12.02 -22.01 -13.32
CA GLU A 277 12.23 -20.60 -13.10
C GLU A 277 12.51 -19.88 -14.43
N GLY A 278 11.59 -19.02 -14.86
CA GLY A 278 11.79 -18.10 -16.00
C GLY A 278 10.77 -18.22 -17.14
N ILE A 279 9.94 -19.27 -17.19
CA ILE A 279 8.94 -19.43 -18.26
C ILE A 279 7.88 -18.32 -18.19
N LEU A 280 7.32 -18.05 -17.00
CA LEU A 280 6.35 -16.97 -16.81
C LEU A 280 6.92 -15.60 -17.21
N THR A 281 8.17 -15.32 -16.84
CA THR A 281 8.87 -14.09 -17.22
C THR A 281 9.06 -14.00 -18.73
N SER A 282 9.46 -15.11 -19.37
CA SER A 282 9.61 -15.19 -20.83
C SER A 282 8.28 -14.98 -21.56
N LEU A 283 7.19 -15.61 -21.10
CA LEU A 283 5.86 -15.47 -21.71
C LEU A 283 5.29 -14.07 -21.50
N PHE A 284 5.45 -13.49 -20.31
CA PHE A 284 5.05 -12.12 -20.05
C PHE A 284 5.83 -11.11 -20.90
N ASN A 285 7.15 -11.28 -21.01
CA ASN A 285 7.97 -10.44 -21.88
C ASN A 285 7.55 -10.60 -23.34
N ALA A 286 7.16 -11.80 -23.78
CA ALA A 286 6.60 -12.01 -25.11
C ALA A 286 5.28 -11.25 -25.30
N VAL A 287 4.36 -11.27 -24.32
CA VAL A 287 3.11 -10.49 -24.37
C VAL A 287 3.40 -8.98 -24.41
N GLN A 288 4.29 -8.49 -23.55
CA GLN A 288 4.65 -7.06 -23.51
C GLN A 288 5.31 -6.61 -24.82
N ALA A 289 6.31 -7.34 -25.30
CA ALA A 289 7.11 -6.95 -26.45
C ALA A 289 6.41 -7.16 -27.79
N ARG A 290 5.49 -8.13 -27.89
CA ARG A 290 4.87 -8.53 -29.17
C ARG A 290 3.41 -8.13 -29.30
N ILE A 291 2.65 -8.00 -28.21
CA ILE A 291 1.21 -7.68 -28.28
C ILE A 291 0.97 -6.20 -27.98
N ILE A 292 1.55 -5.67 -26.89
CA ILE A 292 1.28 -4.28 -26.46
C ILE A 292 1.91 -3.26 -27.40
N THR A 293 3.11 -3.55 -27.91
CA THR A 293 3.84 -2.70 -28.87
C THR A 293 3.16 -2.55 -30.22
N ILE A 294 2.23 -3.45 -30.60
CA ILE A 294 1.45 -3.36 -31.85
C ILE A 294 0.62 -2.09 -31.88
N VAL A 295 0.17 -1.61 -30.71
CA VAL A 295 -0.66 -0.41 -30.59
C VAL A 295 0.14 0.67 -29.87
N PRO A 296 0.73 1.60 -30.63
CA PRO A 296 1.53 2.69 -30.06
C PRO A 296 0.70 3.56 -29.11
N GLN A 297 1.29 3.88 -27.96
CA GLN A 297 0.72 4.81 -26.98
C GLN A 297 1.27 6.23 -27.23
N PRO A 298 0.46 7.29 -26.99
CA PRO A 298 0.88 8.67 -27.26
C PRO A 298 2.01 9.13 -26.32
N ASP A 299 2.04 8.62 -25.08
CA ASP A 299 2.99 9.02 -24.05
C ASP A 299 4.46 8.72 -24.43
N ASP A 300 4.69 7.68 -25.25
CA ASP A 300 6.02 7.31 -25.74
C ASP A 300 6.62 8.36 -26.69
N TYR A 301 5.79 9.26 -27.23
CA TYR A 301 6.16 10.27 -28.22
C TYR A 301 6.02 11.71 -27.70
N ASP A 302 6.01 11.86 -26.36
CA ASP A 302 5.90 13.15 -25.71
C ASP A 302 7.19 13.97 -25.78
N CYS A 303 7.05 15.28 -25.97
CA CYS A 303 8.15 16.22 -25.87
C CYS A 303 8.48 16.49 -24.38
N PRO A 304 9.74 16.27 -23.92
CA PRO A 304 10.13 16.46 -22.52
C PRO A 304 10.00 17.89 -21.98
N VAL A 305 9.83 18.88 -22.86
CA VAL A 305 9.69 20.30 -22.49
C VAL A 305 8.23 20.70 -22.26
N CYS A 306 7.30 20.18 -23.07
CA CYS A 306 5.89 20.55 -22.98
C CYS A 306 4.97 19.44 -22.48
N TYR A 307 5.48 18.22 -22.27
CA TYR A 307 4.71 17.04 -21.81
C TYR A 307 3.46 16.82 -22.66
N SER A 308 3.63 16.91 -23.98
CA SER A 308 2.59 16.55 -24.94
C SER A 308 3.24 16.03 -26.20
N ILE A 309 2.45 15.32 -27.00
CA ILE A 309 2.87 14.73 -28.27
C ILE A 309 3.72 15.68 -29.11
N ALA A 310 4.87 15.20 -29.56
CA ALA A 310 5.86 16.00 -30.26
C ALA A 310 5.35 16.53 -31.62
N TRP A 311 5.03 17.82 -31.70
CA TRP A 311 4.61 18.46 -32.95
C TRP A 311 5.82 18.91 -33.77
N ARG A 312 5.96 18.34 -34.99
CA ARG A 312 7.14 18.49 -35.86
C ARG A 312 8.42 18.12 -35.08
N PRO A 313 8.65 16.83 -34.79
CA PRO A 313 9.75 16.38 -33.95
C PRO A 313 11.11 16.71 -34.57
N ILE A 314 11.97 17.42 -33.84
CA ILE A 314 13.38 17.63 -34.19
C ILE A 314 14.21 16.66 -33.35
N ARG A 315 15.02 15.84 -34.01
CA ARG A 315 15.97 14.93 -33.36
C ARG A 315 17.33 15.61 -33.27
N LEU A 316 17.78 15.87 -32.04
CA LEU A 316 19.09 16.45 -31.79
C LEU A 316 20.21 15.44 -32.09
N GLN A 317 21.46 15.90 -32.17
CA GLN A 317 22.63 15.04 -32.37
C GLN A 317 22.78 13.98 -31.26
N CYS A 318 22.32 14.28 -30.05
CA CYS A 318 22.26 13.34 -28.93
C CYS A 318 21.11 12.31 -29.00
N GLY A 319 20.34 12.28 -30.09
CA GLY A 319 19.20 11.36 -30.28
C GLY A 319 17.90 11.76 -29.60
N HIS A 320 17.88 12.80 -28.77
CA HIS A 320 16.67 13.25 -28.07
C HIS A 320 15.73 14.06 -28.99
N VAL A 321 14.42 13.83 -28.86
CA VAL A 321 13.38 14.41 -29.71
C VAL A 321 12.59 15.51 -28.99
N PHE A 322 12.37 16.64 -29.66
CA PHE A 322 11.61 17.79 -29.13
C PHE A 322 10.71 18.43 -30.19
N CYS A 323 9.68 19.17 -29.76
CA CYS A 323 8.88 20.01 -30.67
C CYS A 323 9.73 21.18 -31.24
N VAL A 324 9.57 21.52 -32.53
CA VAL A 324 10.20 22.73 -33.14
C VAL A 324 10.01 23.98 -32.27
N ARG A 325 8.77 24.25 -31.83
CA ARG A 325 8.45 25.45 -31.02
C ARG A 325 9.14 25.45 -29.66
N CYS A 326 9.32 24.27 -29.04
CA CYS A 326 9.98 24.16 -27.75
C CYS A 326 11.47 24.47 -27.89
N LEU A 327 12.13 24.00 -28.95
CA LEU A 327 13.52 24.33 -29.25
C LEU A 327 13.69 25.81 -29.61
N ILE A 328 12.81 26.41 -30.42
CA ILE A 328 12.86 27.85 -30.71
C ILE A 328 12.76 28.69 -29.42
N LYS A 329 11.92 28.27 -28.46
CA LYS A 329 11.81 28.94 -27.15
C LYS A 329 13.07 28.75 -26.30
N ALA A 330 13.70 27.58 -26.34
CA ALA A 330 14.96 27.31 -25.65
C ALA A 330 16.10 28.16 -26.24
N HIS A 331 16.21 28.21 -27.56
CA HIS A 331 17.19 29.02 -28.29
C HIS A 331 17.03 30.52 -27.98
N ARG A 332 15.79 31.05 -27.97
CA ARG A 332 15.52 32.45 -27.55
C ARG A 332 15.88 32.75 -26.09
N LYS A 333 15.94 31.73 -25.24
CA LYS A 333 16.34 31.84 -23.83
C LYS A 333 17.84 31.57 -23.61
N GLN A 334 18.63 31.46 -24.69
CA GLN A 334 20.05 31.14 -24.66
C GLN A 334 20.36 29.80 -23.96
N LEU A 335 19.46 28.82 -24.10
CA LEU A 335 19.69 27.44 -23.67
C LEU A 335 20.13 26.65 -24.90
N TYR A 336 21.45 26.49 -25.05
CA TYR A 336 22.06 25.81 -26.20
C TYR A 336 22.35 24.32 -25.96
N ASP A 337 22.30 23.87 -24.70
CA ASP A 337 22.54 22.47 -24.34
C ASP A 337 21.25 21.65 -24.37
N CYS A 338 21.37 20.34 -24.55
CA CYS A 338 20.23 19.44 -24.51
C CYS A 338 19.52 19.48 -23.14
N PRO A 339 18.20 19.73 -23.04
CA PRO A 339 17.48 19.75 -21.77
C PRO A 339 17.44 18.42 -21.01
N VAL A 340 17.69 17.29 -21.70
CA VAL A 340 17.60 15.94 -21.12
C VAL A 340 18.99 15.43 -20.71
N CYS A 341 19.89 15.27 -21.68
CA CYS A 341 21.23 14.72 -21.43
C CYS A 341 22.32 15.76 -21.18
N ARG A 342 22.02 17.07 -21.33
CA ARG A 342 22.97 18.19 -21.18
C ARG A 342 24.18 18.13 -22.10
N MET A 343 24.09 17.40 -23.22
CA MET A 343 25.09 17.48 -24.28
C MET A 343 25.24 18.94 -24.72
N GLU A 344 26.48 19.41 -24.73
CA GLU A 344 26.84 20.79 -25.03
C GLU A 344 26.43 21.15 -26.46
N PHE A 345 25.89 22.37 -26.63
CA PHE A 345 25.55 22.97 -27.92
C PHE A 345 24.56 22.19 -28.82
N ALA A 346 23.94 21.10 -28.32
CA ALA A 346 23.03 20.26 -29.10
C ALA A 346 21.76 20.98 -29.61
N VAL A 347 21.28 22.01 -28.91
CA VAL A 347 20.15 22.86 -29.34
C VAL A 347 20.65 24.03 -30.20
N GLY A 348 21.90 24.46 -30.01
CA GLY A 348 22.55 25.49 -30.82
C GLY A 348 22.82 25.03 -32.26
N SER A 349 23.18 23.76 -32.44
CA SER A 349 23.45 23.13 -33.74
C SER A 349 22.21 22.58 -34.46
N ALA A 350 21.00 22.75 -33.90
CA ALA A 350 19.79 22.14 -34.41
C ALA A 350 19.10 23.03 -35.45
N ASP A 351 19.08 22.57 -36.71
CA ASP A 351 18.49 23.28 -37.83
C ASP A 351 17.26 22.57 -38.40
N ALA A 352 16.62 23.17 -39.41
CA ALA A 352 15.47 22.58 -40.11
C ALA A 352 15.76 21.20 -40.73
N LYS A 353 17.03 20.88 -41.00
CA LYS A 353 17.47 19.57 -41.52
C LYS A 353 17.36 18.44 -40.48
N ASN A 354 17.31 18.76 -39.19
CA ASN A 354 17.17 17.80 -38.09
C ASN A 354 15.71 17.38 -37.82
N LEU A 355 14.77 17.79 -38.68
CA LEU A 355 13.37 17.38 -38.60
C LEU A 355 13.25 15.88 -38.90
N ASP A 356 12.69 15.12 -37.97
CA ASP A 356 12.46 13.69 -38.13
C ASP A 356 11.17 13.45 -38.91
N GLN A 357 11.29 13.44 -40.23
CA GLN A 357 10.16 13.30 -41.14
C GLN A 357 9.48 11.92 -41.01
N SER A 358 10.27 10.87 -40.77
CA SER A 358 9.77 9.51 -40.57
C SER A 358 8.89 9.42 -39.33
N LEU A 359 9.37 9.95 -38.21
CA LEU A 359 8.60 10.01 -36.97
C LEU A 359 7.36 10.89 -37.13
N GLN A 360 7.48 12.03 -37.81
CA GLN A 360 6.33 12.90 -38.07
C GLN A 360 5.24 12.20 -38.89
N ASN A 361 5.62 11.48 -39.95
CA ASN A 361 4.69 10.74 -40.80
C ASN A 361 4.00 9.61 -40.01
N PHE A 362 4.77 8.88 -39.21
CA PHE A 362 4.25 7.85 -38.30
C PHE A 362 3.23 8.45 -37.33
N MET A 363 3.56 9.58 -36.71
CA MET A 363 2.68 10.22 -35.74
C MET A 363 1.38 10.70 -36.39
N LEU A 364 1.45 11.28 -37.60
CA LEU A 364 0.28 11.70 -38.36
C LEU A 364 -0.66 10.53 -38.72
N LEU A 365 -0.09 9.35 -38.93
CA LEU A 365 -0.84 8.14 -39.24
C LEU A 365 -1.51 7.53 -38.00
N TYR A 366 -0.79 7.36 -36.89
CA TYR A 366 -1.27 6.65 -35.69
C TYR A 366 -1.95 7.55 -34.63
N PHE A 367 -1.68 8.86 -34.63
CA PHE A 367 -2.18 9.82 -33.63
C PHE A 367 -2.83 11.09 -34.24
N PRO A 368 -3.78 10.96 -35.19
CA PRO A 368 -4.35 12.11 -35.89
C PRO A 368 -5.16 13.06 -34.97
N LYS A 369 -5.80 12.55 -33.90
CA LYS A 369 -6.62 13.39 -33.00
C LYS A 369 -5.75 14.27 -32.12
N GLU A 370 -4.74 13.67 -31.49
CA GLU A 370 -3.80 14.30 -30.57
C GLU A 370 -2.97 15.37 -31.28
N ILE A 371 -2.53 15.08 -32.50
CA ILE A 371 -1.79 16.03 -33.33
C ILE A 371 -2.66 17.22 -33.75
N LYS A 372 -3.91 16.97 -34.14
CA LYS A 372 -4.85 18.05 -34.49
C LYS A 372 -5.10 18.97 -33.30
N GLU A 373 -5.20 18.42 -32.10
CA GLU A 373 -5.36 19.18 -30.87
C GLU A 373 -4.09 19.97 -30.52
N LYS A 374 -2.90 19.36 -30.62
CA LYS A 374 -1.62 20.03 -30.41
C LYS A 374 -1.37 21.16 -31.41
N ARG A 375 -1.78 20.98 -32.66
CA ARG A 375 -1.73 22.02 -33.69
C ARG A 375 -2.60 23.23 -33.30
N LYS A 376 -3.85 23.00 -32.90
CA LYS A 376 -4.76 24.06 -32.42
C LYS A 376 -4.20 24.80 -31.21
N GLU A 377 -3.59 24.07 -30.26
CA GLU A 377 -2.94 24.67 -29.09
C GLU A 377 -1.79 25.62 -29.51
N ASN A 378 -0.92 25.15 -30.40
CA ASN A 378 0.19 25.94 -30.92
C ASN A 378 -0.26 27.21 -31.68
N GLU A 379 -1.34 27.10 -32.46
CA GLU A 379 -1.96 28.22 -33.18
C GLU A 379 -2.55 29.26 -32.21
N ARG A 380 -3.25 28.81 -31.16
CA ARG A 380 -3.78 29.68 -30.09
C ARG A 380 -2.67 30.40 -29.34
N GLU A 381 -1.60 29.70 -28.98
CA GLU A 381 -0.45 30.29 -28.31
C GLU A 381 0.23 31.35 -29.18
N GLN A 382 0.38 31.07 -30.48
CA GLN A 382 0.93 32.04 -31.44
C GLN A 382 0.05 33.29 -31.55
N ALA A 383 -1.26 33.11 -31.62
CA ALA A 383 -2.22 34.22 -31.66
C ALA A 383 -2.14 35.08 -30.38
N ALA A 384 -1.99 34.46 -29.21
CA ALA A 384 -1.84 35.17 -27.93
C ALA A 384 -0.54 35.99 -27.87
N LEU A 385 0.60 35.43 -28.29
CA LEU A 385 1.87 36.14 -28.37
C LEU A 385 1.81 37.32 -29.34
N ASN A 386 1.16 37.15 -30.50
CA ASN A 386 0.96 38.23 -31.46
C ASN A 386 0.07 39.34 -30.85
N LYS A 387 -1.00 38.99 -30.15
CA LYS A 387 -1.86 39.94 -29.43
C LYS A 387 -1.09 40.71 -28.34
N GLN A 388 -0.19 40.06 -27.62
CA GLN A 388 0.64 40.69 -26.60
C GLN A 388 1.66 41.67 -27.19
N LYS A 389 2.25 41.35 -28.36
CA LYS A 389 3.12 42.28 -29.12
C LYS A 389 2.38 43.50 -29.64
N VAL A 390 1.12 43.33 -30.06
CA VAL A 390 0.25 44.44 -30.49
C VAL A 390 -0.13 45.33 -29.30
N CYS A 391 -0.41 44.76 -28.12
CA CYS A 391 -0.74 45.50 -26.90
C CYS A 391 0.45 46.31 -26.36
N THR A 392 1.65 45.73 -26.36
CA THR A 392 2.90 46.41 -25.93
C THR A 392 3.31 47.55 -26.87
N LYS A 393 3.02 47.47 -28.17
CA LYS A 393 3.20 48.59 -29.10
C LYS A 393 2.27 49.78 -28.79
N ARG A 394 1.05 49.57 -28.29
CA ARG A 394 0.15 50.66 -27.90
C ARG A 394 0.60 51.38 -26.62
N TYR A 395 1.14 50.65 -25.65
CA TYR A 395 1.54 51.21 -24.35
C TYR A 395 2.84 52.04 -24.39
N ASN A 396 3.69 51.82 -25.41
CA ASN A 396 4.97 52.54 -25.56
C ASN A 396 4.86 53.86 -26.38
N SER A 397 3.66 54.27 -26.79
CA SER A 397 3.45 55.54 -27.54
C SER A 397 3.12 56.74 -26.63
N THR A 398 2.91 56.52 -25.33
CA THR A 398 2.57 57.58 -24.37
C THR A 398 3.51 57.51 -23.16
N LEU A 399 4.73 58.04 -23.30
CA LEU A 399 5.55 58.66 -22.24
C LEU A 399 6.89 59.19 -22.83
N TYR A 400 7.23 60.42 -22.45
CA TYR A 400 8.30 61.29 -22.94
C TYR A 400 9.73 60.69 -23.02
N PRO A 401 10.61 61.20 -23.92
CA PRO A 401 12.00 60.79 -24.01
C PRO A 401 12.85 61.45 -22.91
N SER A 402 13.54 60.63 -22.10
CA SER A 402 14.56 61.10 -21.14
C SER A 402 15.96 60.83 -21.68
N ARG A 403 16.83 61.84 -21.60
CA ARG A 403 18.26 61.85 -21.98
C ARG A 403 19.08 60.70 -21.33
N PRO A 404 20.20 60.29 -21.96
CA PRO A 404 21.06 59.23 -21.45
C PRO A 404 22.05 59.77 -20.40
N HIS A 405 22.08 59.16 -19.22
CA HIS A 405 23.20 59.32 -18.28
C HIS A 405 24.05 58.05 -18.27
N ILE A 406 25.32 58.27 -18.60
CA ILE A 406 26.48 57.39 -18.47
C ILE A 406 26.64 57.00 -17.00
N THR A 407 26.65 55.70 -16.69
CA THR A 407 27.33 55.19 -15.49
C THR A 407 28.02 53.86 -15.80
N THR A 408 29.33 53.95 -15.66
CA THR A 408 30.37 52.93 -15.49
C THR A 408 29.95 51.50 -15.16
N ALA A 409 30.55 50.59 -15.94
CA ALA A 409 30.61 49.16 -15.74
C ALA A 409 31.37 48.79 -14.46
N THR A 410 30.64 48.56 -13.36
CA THR A 410 31.05 47.62 -12.31
C THR A 410 29.85 47.38 -11.41
N THR A 411 29.43 46.12 -11.28
CA THR A 411 28.33 45.56 -10.45
C THR A 411 27.18 44.97 -11.28
N GLN A 412 27.47 43.93 -12.05
CA GLN A 412 26.44 43.05 -12.61
C GLN A 412 26.72 41.58 -12.27
N VAL A 413 26.77 41.24 -10.96
CA VAL A 413 26.66 39.84 -10.51
C VAL A 413 25.66 39.67 -9.35
N ALA A 414 24.93 40.71 -8.94
CA ALA A 414 24.10 40.64 -7.72
C ALA A 414 22.63 41.07 -7.93
N ALA A 415 22.06 40.84 -9.10
CA ALA A 415 20.67 41.23 -9.37
C ALA A 415 19.90 40.16 -10.15
N ARG A 416 19.88 38.91 -9.67
CA ARG A 416 18.99 37.86 -10.22
C ARG A 416 18.74 36.70 -9.25
N ASP A 417 18.36 36.99 -8.01
CA ASP A 417 17.78 36.00 -7.09
C ASP A 417 16.64 36.64 -6.27
N ASN A 418 15.47 36.76 -6.87
CA ASN A 418 14.27 37.31 -6.22
C ASN A 418 13.64 36.38 -5.16
N ASN A 419 14.31 35.29 -4.76
CA ASN A 419 13.74 34.24 -3.89
C ASN A 419 14.48 34.04 -2.55
N CYS A 420 14.96 35.13 -1.92
CA CYS A 420 15.59 35.07 -0.60
C CYS A 420 14.61 35.37 0.57
N ILE A 421 14.66 34.52 1.61
CA ILE A 421 13.90 34.68 2.87
C ILE A 421 14.55 35.79 3.69
N SER A 422 13.76 36.74 4.20
CA SER A 422 14.23 37.84 5.05
C SER A 422 13.69 37.70 6.47
N ARG A 423 14.53 37.98 7.47
CA ARG A 423 14.18 37.98 8.90
C ARG A 423 13.79 39.36 9.42
N ASP A 424 13.75 40.37 8.56
CA ASP A 424 13.32 41.72 8.93
C ASP A 424 11.84 41.75 9.33
N SER A 425 11.45 42.74 10.14
CA SER A 425 10.04 42.97 10.51
C SER A 425 9.41 44.14 9.75
N ARG A 426 10.13 44.73 8.77
CA ARG A 426 9.70 45.97 8.11
C ARG A 426 8.62 45.72 7.07
N HIS A 427 8.61 44.53 6.46
CA HIS A 427 7.52 44.09 5.59
C HIS A 427 6.21 43.79 6.34
N LYS A 428 6.27 43.60 7.67
CA LYS A 428 5.08 43.40 8.51
C LYS A 428 4.44 44.75 8.81
N ARG A 429 3.12 44.76 9.03
CA ARG A 429 2.40 45.96 9.49
C ARG A 429 2.93 46.43 10.86
N SER A 430 2.76 47.71 11.17
CA SER A 430 2.99 48.21 12.53
C SER A 430 1.97 47.62 13.51
N ALA A 431 2.21 47.78 14.81
CA ALA A 431 1.25 47.41 15.85
C ALA A 431 -0.10 48.13 15.67
N THR A 432 -0.09 49.37 15.17
CA THR A 432 -1.29 50.15 14.82
C THR A 432 -2.02 49.65 13.57
N GLY A 433 -1.49 48.63 12.87
CA GLY A 433 -2.05 48.12 11.61
C GLY A 433 -1.63 48.89 10.37
N ALA A 434 -0.92 50.01 10.51
CA ALA A 434 -0.43 50.81 9.40
C ALA A 434 0.53 50.01 8.50
N ARG A 435 0.36 50.19 7.18
CA ARG A 435 1.27 49.60 6.19
C ARG A 435 2.56 50.42 6.16
N ARG A 436 3.68 49.77 6.45
CA ARG A 436 5.00 50.41 6.42
C ARG A 436 5.48 50.56 4.98
N ALA A 437 6.02 51.73 4.65
CA ALA A 437 6.63 51.99 3.35
C ALA A 437 7.94 51.20 3.20
N GLN A 438 8.30 50.85 1.96
CA GLN A 438 9.56 50.20 1.67
C GLN A 438 10.70 51.23 1.71
N TYR A 439 11.41 51.30 2.83
CA TYR A 439 12.53 52.25 3.03
C TYR A 439 13.85 51.78 2.38
N ARG A 440 14.11 50.47 2.31
CA ARG A 440 15.37 49.92 1.76
C ARG A 440 15.21 48.55 1.12
N LYS A 441 16.21 48.13 0.34
CA LYS A 441 16.34 46.75 -0.18
C LYS A 441 16.73 45.76 0.93
N LYS A 442 16.47 44.46 0.72
CA LYS A 442 16.84 43.36 1.63
C LYS A 442 18.36 43.34 1.86
N ARG A 443 18.80 43.10 3.11
CA ARG A 443 20.23 43.08 3.48
C ARG A 443 20.69 41.68 3.88
N LYS A 444 21.94 41.32 3.54
CA LYS A 444 22.51 39.98 3.80
C LYS A 444 22.59 39.62 5.29
N PHE A 445 22.72 40.61 6.18
CA PHE A 445 22.73 40.37 7.63
C PHE A 445 21.36 39.98 8.20
N GLU A 446 20.27 40.25 7.47
CA GLU A 446 18.89 39.85 7.78
C GLU A 446 18.48 38.54 7.05
N LEU A 447 19.43 37.85 6.39
CA LEU A 447 19.14 36.66 5.59
C LEU A 447 18.57 35.51 6.44
N GLY A 448 17.41 35.02 6.03
CA GLY A 448 16.86 33.72 6.43
C GLY A 448 17.28 32.61 5.47
N ARG A 449 17.22 31.36 5.94
CA ARG A 449 17.46 30.16 5.12
C ARG A 449 16.30 29.19 5.33
N GLN A 450 16.09 28.29 4.37
CA GLN A 450 15.11 27.20 4.48
C GLN A 450 15.44 26.29 5.68
N SER A 451 14.40 25.63 6.23
CA SER A 451 14.52 24.66 7.31
C SER A 451 15.27 23.40 6.85
N ALA A 452 15.78 22.62 7.82
CA ALA A 452 16.49 21.37 7.52
C ALA A 452 15.53 20.18 7.32
N ASN A 453 14.38 20.19 8.03
CA ASN A 453 13.40 19.09 8.08
C ASN A 453 14.07 17.72 8.27
N THR A 454 14.98 17.63 9.24
CA THR A 454 15.80 16.44 9.52
C THR A 454 14.94 15.20 9.69
N LYS A 455 15.20 14.15 8.92
CA LYS A 455 14.47 12.87 8.96
C LYS A 455 15.28 11.78 9.63
N LEU A 456 14.59 10.70 10.00
CA LEU A 456 15.26 9.47 10.37
C LEU A 456 15.87 8.78 9.12
N GLY A 457 17.09 8.29 9.23
CA GLY A 457 17.78 7.55 8.16
C GLY A 457 19.30 7.68 8.23
N SER A 458 20.00 7.14 7.23
CA SER A 458 21.47 7.18 7.17
C SER A 458 22.01 8.61 7.32
N LYS A 459 23.03 8.77 8.17
CA LYS A 459 23.57 10.06 8.56
C LYS A 459 24.01 10.88 7.34
N ARG A 460 23.35 12.02 7.10
CA ARG A 460 23.68 12.99 6.04
C ARG A 460 23.64 14.41 6.60
N ILE A 461 24.80 15.07 6.60
CA ILE A 461 24.99 16.42 7.16
C ILE A 461 25.60 17.31 6.09
N HIS A 462 25.05 18.51 5.91
CA HIS A 462 25.57 19.55 5.04
C HIS A 462 26.18 20.70 5.83
N LEU A 463 27.35 21.16 5.42
CA LEU A 463 28.01 22.33 6.00
C LEU A 463 27.48 23.60 5.34
N VAL A 464 27.01 24.54 6.17
CA VAL A 464 26.50 25.83 5.72
C VAL A 464 27.40 26.93 6.26
N ARG A 465 28.13 27.62 5.37
CA ARG A 465 28.91 28.81 5.73
C ARG A 465 27.98 29.93 6.18
N VAL A 466 28.25 30.50 7.35
CA VAL A 466 27.51 31.62 7.92
C VAL A 466 28.40 32.86 8.05
N ARG A 467 27.85 33.94 8.63
CA ARG A 467 28.57 35.20 8.83
C ARG A 467 29.81 34.97 9.70
N GLY A 468 30.91 35.65 9.36
CA GLY A 468 32.16 35.59 10.12
C GLY A 468 32.96 34.31 9.91
N GLY A 469 32.84 33.66 8.75
CA GLY A 469 33.63 32.46 8.41
C GLY A 469 33.19 31.16 9.09
N ASN A 470 32.30 31.23 10.08
CA ASN A 470 31.79 30.07 10.81
C ASN A 470 30.95 29.11 9.95
N TYR A 471 30.81 27.87 10.43
CA TYR A 471 29.99 26.84 9.80
C TYR A 471 28.89 26.33 10.73
N LYS A 472 27.70 26.14 10.16
CA LYS A 472 26.62 25.38 10.80
C LYS A 472 26.49 24.03 10.14
N ARG A 473 26.32 22.98 10.95
CA ARG A 473 26.12 21.60 10.49
C ARG A 473 24.63 21.35 10.38
N ARG A 474 24.10 21.32 9.17
CA ARG A 474 22.69 21.07 8.90
C ARG A 474 22.48 19.59 8.67
N ALA A 475 21.95 18.87 9.65
CA ALA A 475 21.54 17.48 9.45
C ALA A 475 20.29 17.41 8.56
N LEU A 476 20.32 16.54 7.56
CA LEU A 476 19.16 16.20 6.73
C LEU A 476 18.59 14.84 7.13
N ARG A 477 19.47 13.89 7.49
CA ARG A 477 19.12 12.57 7.98
C ARG A 477 20.03 12.16 9.14
N LEU A 478 19.47 11.57 10.18
CA LEU A 478 20.19 11.01 11.33
C LEU A 478 19.52 9.70 11.76
N ASP A 479 20.30 8.74 12.22
CA ASP A 479 19.86 7.41 12.67
C ASP A 479 20.11 7.18 14.17
N SER A 480 21.12 7.85 14.72
CA SER A 480 21.61 7.69 16.08
C SER A 480 21.85 9.04 16.75
N GLY A 481 21.82 9.03 18.08
CA GLY A 481 22.00 10.21 18.93
C GLY A 481 22.62 9.83 20.26
N ASN A 482 23.20 10.80 20.97
CA ASN A 482 23.66 10.59 22.34
C ASN A 482 22.55 10.96 23.31
N PHE A 483 22.08 9.99 24.09
CA PHE A 483 21.01 10.17 25.06
C PHE A 483 21.55 10.00 26.48
N SER A 484 21.13 10.89 27.36
CA SER A 484 21.51 10.88 28.78
C SER A 484 20.40 10.29 29.64
N TRP A 485 20.78 9.48 30.61
CA TRP A 485 19.92 9.04 31.70
C TRP A 485 20.17 9.97 32.89
N GLY A 486 19.18 10.79 33.26
CA GLY A 486 19.33 11.87 34.23
C GLY A 486 19.63 11.37 35.64
N SER A 487 18.81 10.45 36.14
CA SER A 487 18.96 9.85 37.48
C SER A 487 20.30 9.12 37.67
N GLU A 488 20.72 8.31 36.70
CA GLU A 488 21.94 7.50 36.76
C GLU A 488 23.21 8.27 36.34
N GLY A 489 23.08 9.51 35.84
CA GLY A 489 24.23 10.34 35.44
C GLY A 489 25.05 9.81 34.26
N ILE A 490 24.47 8.95 33.42
CA ILE A 490 25.16 8.34 32.27
C ILE A 490 24.67 8.87 30.93
N SER A 491 25.49 8.72 29.89
CA SER A 491 25.10 8.97 28.51
C SER A 491 25.56 7.85 27.59
N ARG A 492 24.68 7.41 26.70
CA ARG A 492 24.98 6.38 25.72
C ARG A 492 24.49 6.79 24.33
N LYS A 493 25.26 6.38 23.33
CA LYS A 493 24.85 6.48 21.94
C LYS A 493 23.82 5.40 21.67
N THR A 494 22.62 5.79 21.27
CA THR A 494 21.54 4.85 20.94
C THR A 494 20.93 5.18 19.59
N ARG A 495 20.24 4.19 19.01
CA ARG A 495 19.50 4.36 17.77
C ARG A 495 18.15 5.01 18.05
N VAL A 496 17.77 5.99 17.23
CA VAL A 496 16.44 6.58 17.26
C VAL A 496 15.51 5.74 16.39
N LEU A 497 14.36 5.34 16.92
CA LEU A 497 13.41 4.46 16.25
C LEU A 497 12.32 5.26 15.54
N THR A 498 11.58 6.09 16.28
CA THR A 498 10.42 6.83 15.76
C THR A 498 10.18 8.10 16.57
N VAL A 499 9.46 9.06 15.96
CA VAL A 499 8.94 10.23 16.67
C VAL A 499 7.51 9.94 17.09
N VAL A 500 7.21 10.08 18.38
CA VAL A 500 5.89 9.72 18.93
C VAL A 500 5.05 10.95 19.21
N TYR A 501 5.66 12.02 19.72
CA TYR A 501 4.93 13.22 20.09
C TYR A 501 5.75 14.49 19.79
N ASN A 502 5.04 15.56 19.42
CA ASN A 502 5.62 16.88 19.25
C ASN A 502 4.58 17.95 19.63
N ALA A 503 4.95 18.86 20.53
CA ALA A 503 4.04 19.90 21.02
C ALA A 503 3.70 20.96 19.94
N SER A 504 4.59 21.18 18.96
CA SER A 504 4.42 22.24 17.96
C SER A 504 3.52 21.83 16.80
N ASN A 505 3.71 20.62 16.25
CA ASN A 505 2.99 20.19 15.05
C ASN A 505 2.95 18.66 14.91
N ASN A 506 1.76 18.11 14.68
CA ASN A 506 1.52 16.69 14.46
C ASN A 506 2.11 16.17 13.13
N GLU A 507 2.29 17.01 12.13
CA GLU A 507 2.93 16.63 10.86
C GLU A 507 4.40 16.23 11.04
N LEU A 508 5.06 16.77 12.07
CA LEU A 508 6.42 16.38 12.42
C LEU A 508 6.46 14.95 12.94
N VAL A 509 5.43 14.51 13.68
CA VAL A 509 5.25 13.13 14.13
C VAL A 509 4.98 12.22 12.94
N ARG A 510 4.00 12.56 12.10
CA ARG A 510 3.60 11.76 10.92
C ARG A 510 4.77 11.48 9.98
N THR A 511 5.66 12.45 9.84
CA THR A 511 6.78 12.37 8.90
C THR A 511 8.11 12.04 9.58
N ASN A 512 8.10 11.62 10.85
CA ASN A 512 9.29 11.29 11.65
C ASN A 512 10.40 12.36 11.56
N THR A 513 10.04 13.62 11.78
CA THR A 513 10.96 14.76 11.73
C THR A 513 11.60 15.01 13.09
N LEU A 514 12.94 15.03 13.12
CA LEU A 514 13.74 15.26 14.31
C LEU A 514 13.95 16.77 14.54
N VAL A 515 13.33 17.30 15.59
CA VAL A 515 13.46 18.70 16.03
C VAL A 515 13.64 18.77 17.55
N LYS A 516 14.12 19.91 18.06
CA LYS A 516 14.20 20.13 19.50
C LYS A 516 12.81 20.00 20.14
N GLY A 517 12.71 19.29 21.26
CA GLY A 517 11.47 19.07 22.00
C GLY A 517 10.57 17.99 21.40
N ALA A 518 11.02 17.27 20.36
CA ALA A 518 10.31 16.08 19.90
C ALA A 518 10.54 14.94 20.88
N VAL A 519 9.46 14.25 21.26
CA VAL A 519 9.48 13.03 22.04
C VAL A 519 9.62 11.85 21.08
N ILE A 520 10.64 11.05 21.30
CA ILE A 520 11.06 9.96 20.42
C ILE A 520 11.16 8.65 21.21
N GLN A 521 11.10 7.53 20.49
CA GLN A 521 11.49 6.23 21.03
C GLN A 521 12.94 5.94 20.64
N VAL A 522 13.73 5.55 21.63
CA VAL A 522 15.13 5.14 21.47
C VAL A 522 15.31 3.69 21.90
N ASP A 523 16.34 3.05 21.34
CA ASP A 523 16.74 1.71 21.74
C ASP A 523 17.24 1.67 23.20
N ALA A 524 16.69 0.76 24.00
CA ALA A 524 17.03 0.59 25.41
C ALA A 524 18.28 -0.26 25.64
N THR A 525 18.76 -1.00 24.62
CA THR A 525 19.83 -2.00 24.80
C THR A 525 21.12 -1.46 25.44
N PRO A 526 21.65 -0.27 25.08
CA PRO A 526 22.90 0.20 25.68
C PRO A 526 22.74 0.64 27.14
N PHE A 527 21.53 1.04 27.54
CA PHE A 527 21.22 1.38 28.92
C PHE A 527 21.00 0.13 29.77
N ARG A 528 20.33 -0.88 29.22
CA ARG A 528 20.15 -2.19 29.88
C ARG A 528 21.48 -2.89 30.15
N GLN A 529 22.35 -2.99 29.15
CA GLN A 529 23.68 -3.59 29.30
C GLN A 529 24.51 -2.87 30.36
N TRP A 530 24.46 -1.54 30.38
CA TRP A 530 25.15 -0.77 31.40
C TRP A 530 24.60 -1.05 32.79
N TYR A 531 23.27 -1.07 32.95
CA TYR A 531 22.62 -1.30 34.24
C TYR A 531 22.96 -2.70 34.80
N GLU A 532 22.87 -3.72 33.96
CA GLU A 532 23.25 -5.10 34.30
C GLU A 532 24.73 -5.19 34.71
N SER A 533 25.63 -4.47 34.03
CA SER A 533 27.05 -4.42 34.40
C SER A 533 27.32 -3.62 35.69
N HIS A 534 26.50 -2.61 35.99
CA HIS A 534 26.75 -1.66 37.07
C HIS A 534 26.21 -2.15 38.42
N TYR A 535 25.01 -2.74 38.39
CA TYR A 535 24.26 -3.19 39.57
C TYR A 535 24.11 -4.71 39.65
N ALA A 536 24.48 -5.47 38.61
CA ALA A 536 24.26 -6.92 38.53
C ALA A 536 22.79 -7.37 38.64
N ILE A 537 21.86 -6.46 38.37
CA ILE A 537 20.41 -6.70 38.37
C ILE A 537 19.91 -6.64 36.92
N GLY A 538 19.12 -7.64 36.52
CA GLY A 538 18.46 -7.67 35.22
C GLY A 538 17.26 -6.72 35.16
N LEU A 539 17.18 -5.89 34.11
CA LEU A 539 16.00 -5.05 33.85
C LEU A 539 14.99 -5.77 32.92
N GLY A 540 13.74 -5.82 33.37
CA GLY A 540 12.62 -6.43 32.69
C GLY A 540 12.46 -7.95 32.87
N LYS A 541 11.40 -8.55 32.31
CA LYS A 541 11.15 -10.00 32.37
C LYS A 541 12.26 -10.75 31.64
N GLN A 542 13.12 -11.45 32.37
CA GLN A 542 13.98 -12.47 31.80
C GLN A 542 13.09 -13.48 31.08
N LYS A 543 13.24 -13.61 29.75
CA LYS A 543 12.87 -14.87 29.12
C LYS A 543 13.76 -15.92 29.76
N ALA A 544 13.14 -16.89 30.43
CA ALA A 544 13.80 -18.05 30.98
C ALA A 544 14.74 -18.64 29.92
N THR A 545 16.01 -18.28 30.04
CA THR A 545 17.11 -18.96 29.39
C THR A 545 17.82 -19.55 30.59
N GLU A 546 17.52 -20.81 30.87
CA GLU A 546 18.27 -21.60 31.82
C GLU A 546 19.75 -21.57 31.41
N ASN A 547 20.62 -21.45 32.40
CA ASN A 547 22.08 -21.49 32.33
C ASN A 547 22.78 -20.23 31.80
N THR A 548 22.84 -19.18 32.63
CA THR A 548 24.10 -18.43 32.77
C THR A 548 24.76 -18.89 34.05
N GLU A 549 25.81 -19.70 33.92
CA GLU A 549 26.78 -19.90 34.98
C GLU A 549 27.11 -18.55 35.61
N THR A 550 26.94 -18.42 36.93
CA THR A 550 27.40 -17.24 37.65
C THR A 550 28.93 -17.21 37.55
N GLU A 551 29.44 -16.51 36.53
CA GLU A 551 30.86 -16.22 36.43
C GLU A 551 31.33 -15.67 37.78
N LYS A 552 32.37 -16.29 38.37
CA LYS A 552 32.93 -15.87 39.66
C LYS A 552 33.47 -14.44 39.51
N LYS A 553 32.68 -13.45 39.95
CA LYS A 553 33.09 -12.03 39.91
C LYS A 553 34.22 -11.79 40.92
N SER A 554 35.14 -10.89 40.57
CA SER A 554 36.23 -10.51 41.47
C SER A 554 35.67 -9.86 42.75
N LYS A 555 36.35 -10.08 43.89
CA LYS A 555 35.94 -9.49 45.18
C LYS A 555 35.80 -7.96 45.11
N ALA A 556 36.63 -7.29 44.30
CA ALA A 556 36.55 -5.85 44.08
C ALA A 556 35.28 -5.40 43.34
N VAL A 557 34.80 -6.19 42.37
CA VAL A 557 33.54 -5.94 41.67
C VAL A 557 32.35 -6.20 42.60
N GLN A 558 32.42 -7.27 43.39
CA GLN A 558 31.38 -7.61 44.36
C GLN A 558 31.18 -6.51 45.41
N LYS A 559 32.27 -5.99 45.99
CA LYS A 559 32.23 -4.86 46.94
C LYS A 559 31.61 -3.59 46.32
N LYS A 560 31.86 -3.35 45.02
CA LYS A 560 31.24 -2.21 44.30
C LYS A 560 29.75 -2.41 44.08
N ILE A 561 29.30 -3.63 43.78
CA ILE A 561 27.88 -3.95 43.58
C ILE A 561 27.12 -3.80 44.91
N GLU A 562 27.65 -4.35 45.99
CA GLU A 562 27.06 -4.26 47.33
C GLU A 562 26.92 -2.80 47.79
N ALA A 563 27.94 -1.98 47.56
CA ALA A 563 27.89 -0.55 47.87
C ALA A 563 26.82 0.22 47.07
N ARG A 564 26.42 -0.28 45.90
CA ARG A 564 25.46 0.35 44.98
C ARG A 564 24.05 -0.22 45.08
N ALA A 565 23.86 -1.33 45.81
CA ALA A 565 22.58 -2.00 45.91
C ALA A 565 21.46 -1.08 46.43
N ALA A 566 21.79 -0.13 47.30
CA ALA A 566 20.84 0.83 47.86
C ALA A 566 20.28 1.83 46.84
N THR A 567 21.02 2.18 45.78
CA THR A 567 20.58 3.13 44.74
C THR A 567 19.96 2.46 43.52
N ALA A 568 19.89 1.13 43.50
CA ALA A 568 19.47 0.34 42.34
C ALA A 568 17.94 0.30 42.11
N ALA A 569 17.17 1.17 42.75
CA ALA A 569 15.72 1.22 42.58
C ALA A 569 15.33 2.20 41.46
N ILE A 570 14.66 1.70 40.42
CA ILE A 570 14.18 2.51 39.27
C ILE A 570 12.67 2.74 39.36
N ASP A 571 12.21 3.87 38.83
CA ASP A 571 10.79 4.18 38.60
C ASP A 571 10.05 3.03 37.86
N PRO A 572 8.93 2.51 38.40
CA PRO A 572 8.14 1.46 37.77
C PRO A 572 7.76 1.74 36.31
N LEU A 573 7.41 2.98 35.96
CA LEU A 573 7.01 3.37 34.60
C LEU A 573 8.16 3.30 33.61
N LEU A 574 9.39 3.49 34.10
CA LEU A 574 10.60 3.36 33.29
C LEU A 574 10.99 1.90 33.15
N ASN A 575 10.86 1.09 34.22
CA ASN A 575 11.10 -0.36 34.16
C ASN A 575 10.17 -1.07 33.16
N ASP A 576 8.90 -0.65 33.08
CA ASP A 576 7.95 -1.15 32.08
C ASP A 576 8.40 -0.90 30.64
N GLN A 577 9.14 0.18 30.38
CA GLN A 577 9.67 0.49 29.05
C GLN A 577 10.88 -0.40 28.68
N PHE A 578 11.67 -0.83 29.66
CA PHE A 578 12.74 -1.79 29.44
C PHE A 578 12.20 -3.16 29.01
N ASN A 579 11.01 -3.56 29.47
CA ASN A 579 10.31 -4.76 28.95
C ASN A 579 10.02 -4.67 27.45
N ALA A 580 9.64 -3.48 26.97
CA ALA A 580 9.39 -3.24 25.55
C ALA A 580 10.68 -3.06 24.72
N GLY A 581 11.83 -2.88 25.37
CA GLY A 581 13.11 -2.58 24.74
C GLY A 581 13.16 -1.19 24.09
N ARG A 582 12.25 -0.28 24.46
CA ARG A 582 12.13 1.06 23.86
C ARG A 582 11.89 2.09 24.95
N LEU A 583 12.78 3.07 25.06
CA LEU A 583 12.66 4.16 26.03
C LEU A 583 12.12 5.41 25.35
N TYR A 584 11.27 6.15 26.06
CA TYR A 584 10.90 7.50 25.64
C TYR A 584 11.99 8.50 26.01
N ALA A 585 12.37 9.33 25.05
CA ALA A 585 13.38 10.37 25.22
C ALA A 585 12.97 11.67 24.54
N VAL A 586 13.50 12.80 25.01
CA VAL A 586 13.31 14.12 24.40
C VAL A 586 14.58 14.59 23.71
N ILE A 587 14.45 15.09 22.49
CA ILE A 587 15.56 15.72 21.78
C ILE A 587 15.83 17.11 22.38
N ALA A 588 16.95 17.28 23.07
CA ALA A 588 17.37 18.57 23.63
C ALA A 588 18.17 19.42 22.63
N SER A 589 18.87 18.76 21.71
CA SER A 589 19.70 19.39 20.68
C SER A 589 18.88 20.04 19.55
N ARG A 590 19.54 20.82 18.67
CA ARG A 590 18.92 21.43 17.47
C ARG A 590 19.55 20.83 16.20
N PRO A 591 19.00 19.72 15.66
CA PRO A 591 19.63 18.99 14.55
C PRO A 591 19.97 19.81 13.31
N GLY A 592 19.12 20.78 12.95
CA GLY A 592 19.37 21.67 11.81
C GLY A 592 20.47 22.73 12.02
N GLN A 593 21.01 22.86 13.23
CA GLN A 593 22.06 23.82 13.59
C GLN A 593 23.38 23.13 13.96
N SER A 594 23.32 22.13 14.85
CA SER A 594 24.48 21.40 15.37
C SER A 594 24.84 20.15 14.55
N GLY A 595 23.89 19.62 13.78
CA GLY A 595 24.05 18.37 13.05
C GLY A 595 23.97 17.13 13.94
N ARG A 596 23.48 17.25 15.18
CA ARG A 596 23.36 16.17 16.16
C ARG A 596 21.92 16.02 16.65
N CYS A 597 21.56 14.82 17.09
CA CYS A 597 20.25 14.47 17.64
C CYS A 597 20.43 13.92 19.06
N ASP A 598 20.93 14.77 19.95
CA ASP A 598 21.19 14.43 21.35
C ASP A 598 20.01 14.83 22.24
N GLY A 599 19.84 14.12 23.36
CA GLY A 599 18.69 14.25 24.25
C GLY A 599 18.87 13.59 25.61
N TYR A 600 17.77 13.44 26.33
CA TYR A 600 17.70 12.75 27.62
C TYR A 600 16.47 11.84 27.68
N ILE A 601 16.56 10.78 28.49
CA ILE A 601 15.46 9.84 28.75
C ILE A 601 14.41 10.53 29.63
N LEU A 602 13.13 10.30 29.35
CA LEU A 602 12.03 10.84 30.13
C LEU A 602 11.84 10.05 31.44
N GLU A 603 11.76 10.77 32.56
CA GLU A 603 11.60 10.21 33.91
C GLU A 603 10.56 10.98 34.74
N GLY A 604 10.00 10.33 35.77
CA GLY A 604 9.12 10.94 36.76
C GLY A 604 7.90 11.67 36.18
N LYS A 605 7.61 12.87 36.71
CA LYS A 605 6.43 13.67 36.32
C LYS A 605 6.39 14.05 34.84
N GLU A 606 7.55 14.24 34.21
CA GLU A 606 7.63 14.56 32.79
C GLU A 606 7.20 13.36 31.93
N LEU A 607 7.65 12.16 32.31
CA LEU A 607 7.26 10.91 31.67
C LEU A 607 5.74 10.67 31.78
N GLU A 608 5.18 10.83 32.98
CA GLU A 608 3.73 10.71 33.21
C GLU A 608 2.91 11.67 32.33
N PHE A 609 3.36 12.93 32.22
CA PHE A 609 2.71 13.93 31.39
C PHE A 609 2.66 13.52 29.93
N TYR A 610 3.78 13.07 29.35
CA TYR A 610 3.83 12.66 27.95
C TYR A 610 3.08 11.36 27.70
N ILE A 611 3.16 10.38 28.61
CA ILE A 611 2.36 9.14 28.51
C ILE A 611 0.87 9.48 28.46
N ARG A 612 0.39 10.37 29.33
CA ARG A 612 -1.01 10.82 29.35
C ARG A 612 -1.39 11.48 28.02
N LYS A 613 -0.52 12.34 27.47
CA LYS A 613 -0.76 12.99 26.17
C LYS A 613 -0.78 12.01 25.00
N ILE A 614 0.11 11.03 24.98
CA ILE A 614 0.17 10.01 23.94
C ILE A 614 -1.09 9.15 23.97
N LYS A 615 -1.50 8.64 25.15
CA LYS A 615 -2.73 7.86 25.32
C LYS A 615 -3.98 8.66 24.94
N SER A 616 -4.07 9.93 25.35
CA SER A 616 -5.18 10.82 24.97
C SER A 616 -5.22 11.10 23.47
N ALA A 617 -4.06 11.30 22.83
CA ALA A 617 -3.99 11.50 21.38
C ALA A 617 -4.40 10.25 20.58
N GLU A 618 -4.12 9.05 21.09
CA GLU A 618 -4.60 7.79 20.52
C GLU A 618 -6.13 7.67 20.64
N GLN A 619 -6.71 7.98 21.80
CA GLN A 619 -8.17 8.03 21.97
C GLN A 619 -8.84 9.11 21.09
N GLN A 620 -8.18 10.25 20.86
CA GLN A 620 -8.67 11.28 19.95
C GLN A 620 -8.66 10.87 18.48
N LYS A 621 -7.77 9.96 18.07
CA LYS A 621 -7.84 9.36 16.71
C LYS A 621 -9.03 8.40 16.57
N VAL A 622 -9.43 7.75 17.66
CA VAL A 622 -10.55 6.80 17.70
C VAL A 622 -11.90 7.52 17.83
N THR A 623 -11.95 8.70 18.47
CA THR A 623 -13.17 9.52 18.53
C THR A 623 -13.45 10.17 17.17
N LYS A 624 -14.54 9.73 16.53
CA LYS A 624 -15.03 10.23 15.25
C LYS A 624 -15.14 11.78 15.32
N ASN A 625 -14.59 12.46 14.32
CA ASN A 625 -14.72 13.90 14.11
C ASN A 625 -16.18 14.34 14.39
N PRO A 626 -16.45 15.33 15.27
CA PRO A 626 -17.82 15.74 15.62
C PRO A 626 -18.72 16.06 14.42
N MET A 627 -18.13 16.51 13.30
CA MET A 627 -18.86 16.79 12.06
C MET A 627 -19.43 15.52 11.38
N ARG A 628 -18.92 14.33 11.72
CA ARG A 628 -19.35 13.05 11.14
C ARG A 628 -20.45 12.35 11.92
N ASN A 629 -20.85 12.89 13.08
CA ASN A 629 -21.91 12.30 13.90
C ASN A 629 -23.24 12.30 13.12
N LEU A 630 -23.87 11.12 13.03
CA LEU A 630 -25.18 10.95 12.42
C LEU A 630 -26.26 11.41 13.41
N LYS A 631 -27.26 12.11 12.89
CA LYS A 631 -28.47 12.49 13.63
C LYS A 631 -29.70 12.41 12.73
N ILE A 632 -30.87 12.30 13.36
CA ILE A 632 -32.14 12.48 12.67
C ILE A 632 -32.29 13.96 12.32
N GLU A 633 -32.44 14.27 11.03
CA GLU A 633 -32.67 15.64 10.58
C GLU A 633 -34.15 16.01 10.63
N LYS A 634 -35.00 15.08 10.21
CA LYS A 634 -36.46 15.17 10.29
C LYS A 634 -37.10 13.80 10.18
N LEU A 635 -38.24 13.64 10.83
CA LEU A 635 -39.17 12.55 10.64
C LEU A 635 -40.37 13.09 9.84
N VAL A 636 -40.78 12.39 8.79
CA VAL A 636 -41.99 12.71 8.02
C VAL A 636 -42.97 11.56 8.20
N LEU A 637 -44.16 11.87 8.69
CA LEU A 637 -45.28 10.94 8.76
C LEU A 637 -46.24 11.27 7.62
N ASN A 638 -46.64 10.26 6.87
CA ASN A 638 -47.49 10.43 5.70
C ASN A 638 -48.66 9.44 5.76
N ILE A 639 -49.88 9.95 5.53
CA ILE A 639 -51.08 9.14 5.33
C ILE A 639 -51.63 9.47 3.93
N CYS A 640 -51.67 8.46 3.08
CA CYS A 640 -52.25 8.55 1.73
C CYS A 640 -53.60 7.84 1.72
N VAL A 641 -54.70 8.61 1.66
CA VAL A 641 -56.06 8.07 1.71
C VAL A 641 -56.57 7.73 0.29
N GLY A 642 -56.02 8.37 -0.75
CA GLY A 642 -56.35 8.06 -2.15
C GLY A 642 -57.61 8.76 -2.69
N GLU A 643 -58.40 9.38 -1.81
CA GLU A 643 -59.62 10.11 -2.16
C GLU A 643 -59.71 11.46 -1.43
N SER A 644 -60.46 12.41 -2.00
CA SER A 644 -60.75 13.69 -1.38
C SER A 644 -62.07 13.64 -0.60
N GLY A 645 -62.14 14.28 0.57
CA GLY A 645 -63.39 14.40 1.34
C GLY A 645 -63.17 14.25 2.84
N ASP A 646 -64.22 13.83 3.55
CA ASP A 646 -64.23 13.72 5.03
C ASP A 646 -63.24 12.69 5.57
N ARG A 647 -62.93 11.66 4.79
CA ARG A 647 -61.94 10.65 5.19
C ARG A 647 -60.54 11.26 5.34
N LEU A 648 -60.19 12.20 4.48
CA LEU A 648 -58.92 12.93 4.56
C LEU A 648 -58.88 13.92 5.73
N THR A 649 -60.02 14.53 6.08
CA THR A 649 -60.09 15.42 7.25
C THR A 649 -59.98 14.63 8.56
N ARG A 650 -60.53 13.41 8.63
CA ARG A 650 -60.34 12.47 9.75
C ARG A 650 -58.87 12.02 9.87
N ALA A 651 -58.23 11.64 8.76
CA ALA A 651 -56.81 11.28 8.76
C ALA A 651 -55.91 12.45 9.23
N ALA A 652 -56.28 13.69 8.91
CA ALA A 652 -55.58 14.87 9.42
C ALA A 652 -55.70 15.00 10.95
N LYS A 653 -56.89 14.75 11.52
CA LYS A 653 -57.08 14.75 12.98
C LYS A 653 -56.22 13.69 13.68
N VAL A 654 -56.04 12.51 13.08
CA VAL A 654 -55.16 11.46 13.62
C VAL A 654 -53.70 11.94 13.71
N LEU A 655 -53.17 12.55 12.65
CA LEU A 655 -51.81 13.09 12.66
C LEU A 655 -51.64 14.25 13.63
N GLU A 656 -52.68 15.07 13.78
CA GLU A 656 -52.70 16.18 14.74
C GLU A 656 -52.69 15.67 16.18
N GLN A 657 -53.49 14.64 16.51
CA GLN A 657 -53.48 13.99 17.82
C GLN A 657 -52.14 13.32 18.13
N LEU A 658 -51.51 12.66 17.13
CA LEU A 658 -50.23 11.98 17.31
C LEU A 658 -49.05 12.95 17.51
N THR A 659 -49.03 14.06 16.77
CA THR A 659 -47.86 14.96 16.72
C THR A 659 -48.02 16.30 17.44
N GLY A 660 -49.27 16.70 17.74
CA GLY A 660 -49.62 18.03 18.22
C GLY A 660 -49.29 19.16 17.23
N GLN A 661 -49.15 18.84 15.94
CA GLN A 661 -48.84 19.80 14.88
C GLN A 661 -49.94 19.81 13.82
N THR A 662 -50.22 20.99 13.27
CA THR A 662 -51.16 21.15 12.16
C THR A 662 -50.62 20.45 10.91
N PRO A 663 -51.30 19.42 10.38
CA PRO A 663 -50.78 18.66 9.26
C PRO A 663 -50.98 19.39 7.91
N VAL A 664 -50.15 19.09 6.93
CA VAL A 664 -50.17 19.74 5.61
C VAL A 664 -50.82 18.83 4.58
N TYR A 665 -51.81 19.37 3.86
CA TYR A 665 -52.50 18.68 2.78
C TYR A 665 -51.69 18.72 1.47
N SER A 666 -51.44 17.54 0.91
CA SER A 666 -50.83 17.35 -0.40
C SER A 666 -51.89 17.32 -1.50
N LYS A 667 -51.67 18.12 -2.55
CA LYS A 667 -52.55 18.23 -3.72
C LYS A 667 -52.10 17.33 -4.87
N ALA A 668 -53.04 16.77 -5.62
CA ALA A 668 -52.78 16.01 -6.85
C ALA A 668 -52.14 16.90 -7.91
N ARG A 669 -51.05 16.41 -8.53
CA ARG A 669 -50.40 17.11 -9.67
C ARG A 669 -51.06 16.80 -11.01
N TYR A 670 -51.65 15.61 -11.12
CA TYR A 670 -52.23 15.07 -12.36
C TYR A 670 -53.66 14.60 -12.09
N THR A 671 -54.47 14.61 -13.15
CA THR A 671 -55.80 13.99 -13.15
C THR A 671 -55.63 12.53 -13.57
N VAL A 672 -56.05 11.58 -12.73
CA VAL A 672 -56.02 10.15 -13.03
C VAL A 672 -57.44 9.60 -12.92
N ARG A 673 -58.08 9.38 -14.07
CA ARG A 673 -59.49 9.01 -14.16
C ARG A 673 -59.79 7.66 -13.50
N THR A 674 -58.88 6.69 -13.59
CA THR A 674 -59.04 5.34 -12.99
C THR A 674 -59.19 5.38 -11.46
N PHE A 675 -58.57 6.37 -10.81
CA PHE A 675 -58.65 6.55 -9.36
C PHE A 675 -59.65 7.66 -8.97
N SER A 676 -60.47 8.15 -9.91
CA SER A 676 -61.39 9.27 -9.69
C SER A 676 -60.74 10.56 -9.15
N ILE A 677 -59.44 10.75 -9.42
CA ILE A 677 -58.65 11.89 -8.92
C ILE A 677 -58.56 12.99 -9.96
N ARG A 678 -58.88 14.23 -9.58
CA ARG A 678 -58.66 15.45 -10.39
C ARG A 678 -57.46 16.25 -9.91
N ARG A 679 -56.85 17.00 -10.83
CA ARG A 679 -55.74 17.91 -10.53
C ARG A 679 -56.14 18.93 -9.45
N ASN A 680 -55.22 19.19 -8.53
CA ASN A 680 -55.37 20.07 -7.36
C ASN A 680 -56.28 19.57 -6.23
N GLU A 681 -56.91 18.40 -6.35
CA GLU A 681 -57.62 17.79 -5.23
C GLU A 681 -56.65 17.40 -4.10
N LYS A 682 -57.12 17.52 -2.86
CA LYS A 682 -56.35 17.11 -1.67
C LYS A 682 -56.55 15.61 -1.48
N ILE A 683 -55.46 14.84 -1.41
CA ILE A 683 -55.51 13.36 -1.44
C ILE A 683 -54.71 12.72 -0.31
N ALA A 684 -53.65 13.41 0.15
CA ALA A 684 -52.77 12.91 1.19
C ALA A 684 -52.51 14.01 2.21
N VAL A 685 -52.14 13.58 3.41
CA VAL A 685 -51.84 14.45 4.53
C VAL A 685 -50.51 14.02 5.14
N HIS A 686 -49.62 14.97 5.41
CA HIS A 686 -48.32 14.68 5.99
C HIS A 686 -47.92 15.71 7.03
N VAL A 687 -47.09 15.29 7.97
CA VAL A 687 -46.52 16.14 9.02
C VAL A 687 -45.02 15.89 9.13
N THR A 688 -44.25 16.95 9.30
CA THR A 688 -42.78 16.87 9.45
C THR A 688 -42.39 17.27 10.85
N VAL A 689 -41.94 16.30 11.64
CA VAL A 689 -41.49 16.50 13.02
C VAL A 689 -39.95 16.57 13.06
N ARG A 690 -39.41 17.39 13.95
CA ARG A 690 -37.96 17.53 14.18
C ARG A 690 -37.65 17.59 15.66
N GLY A 691 -36.40 17.32 16.01
CA GLY A 691 -35.91 17.41 17.39
C GLY A 691 -36.38 16.25 18.27
N PRO A 692 -36.46 16.42 19.60
CA PRO A 692 -36.70 15.32 20.54
C PRO A 692 -38.06 14.64 20.31
N LYS A 693 -39.09 15.40 19.93
CA LYS A 693 -40.41 14.86 19.57
C LYS A 693 -40.34 13.85 18.42
N ALA A 694 -39.41 14.02 17.47
CA ALA A 694 -39.25 13.09 16.37
C ALA A 694 -38.61 11.77 16.82
N GLU A 695 -37.71 11.81 17.80
CA GLU A 695 -37.10 10.61 18.38
C GLU A 695 -38.15 9.81 19.15
N GLU A 696 -38.95 10.47 19.97
CA GLU A 696 -40.03 9.84 20.75
C GLU A 696 -41.06 9.15 19.85
N ILE A 697 -41.55 9.83 18.80
CA ILE A 697 -42.53 9.26 17.87
C ILE A 697 -41.93 8.10 17.06
N LEU A 698 -40.65 8.21 16.67
CA LEU A 698 -39.96 7.13 15.97
C LEU A 698 -39.81 5.89 16.86
N GLU A 699 -39.47 6.07 18.14
CA GLU A 699 -39.33 4.98 19.10
C GLU A 699 -40.68 4.24 19.31
N ARG A 700 -41.78 4.99 19.44
CA ARG A 700 -43.13 4.38 19.48
C ARG A 700 -43.44 3.58 18.21
N GLY A 701 -43.11 4.11 17.03
CA GLY A 701 -43.32 3.40 15.77
C GLY A 701 -42.45 2.16 15.59
N LEU A 702 -41.19 2.20 16.05
CA LEU A 702 -40.28 1.05 16.00
C LEU A 702 -40.69 -0.06 16.96
N LYS A 703 -41.29 0.28 18.12
CA LYS A 703 -41.84 -0.71 19.06
C LYS A 703 -42.91 -1.60 18.40
N VAL A 704 -43.76 -1.03 17.55
CA VAL A 704 -44.79 -1.77 16.79
C VAL A 704 -44.17 -2.76 15.80
N LYS A 705 -43.01 -2.43 15.24
CA LYS A 705 -42.25 -3.31 14.34
C LYS A 705 -41.17 -4.14 15.06
N GLU A 706 -41.24 -4.23 16.39
CA GLU A 706 -40.30 -5.02 17.22
C GLU A 706 -38.82 -4.66 16.99
N TYR A 707 -38.54 -3.40 16.60
CA TYR A 707 -37.21 -2.92 16.20
C TYR A 707 -36.57 -3.69 15.03
N GLU A 708 -37.39 -4.41 14.24
CA GLU A 708 -36.95 -5.14 13.06
C GLU A 708 -37.20 -4.35 11.78
N LEU A 709 -36.16 -4.17 10.97
CA LEU A 709 -36.25 -3.53 9.65
C LEU A 709 -35.56 -4.38 8.59
N LYS A 710 -36.07 -4.38 7.35
CA LYS A 710 -35.38 -5.05 6.24
C LYS A 710 -34.29 -4.15 5.65
N THR A 711 -33.26 -4.75 5.07
CA THR A 711 -32.19 -4.01 4.39
C THR A 711 -32.69 -3.14 3.22
N ARG A 712 -33.82 -3.50 2.58
CA ARG A 712 -34.46 -2.70 1.51
C ARG A 712 -35.08 -1.40 2.00
N ASN A 713 -35.41 -1.30 3.29
CA ASN A 713 -35.97 -0.08 3.88
C ASN A 713 -34.92 1.06 3.94
N PHE A 714 -33.64 0.73 3.86
CA PHE A 714 -32.54 1.70 3.85
C PHE A 714 -32.12 2.05 2.42
N SER A 715 -32.16 3.33 2.09
CA SER A 715 -31.70 3.89 0.82
C SER A 715 -30.18 4.03 0.76
N ASP A 716 -29.62 4.09 -0.45
CA ASP A 716 -28.19 4.35 -0.69
C ASP A 716 -27.73 5.71 -0.13
N THR A 717 -28.67 6.66 -0.02
CA THR A 717 -28.42 7.99 0.57
C THR A 717 -28.43 8.01 2.10
N GLY A 718 -28.66 6.85 2.74
CA GLY A 718 -28.68 6.69 4.19
C GLY A 718 -30.01 7.03 4.88
N ASN A 719 -31.04 7.43 4.12
CA ASN A 719 -32.39 7.59 4.67
C ASN A 719 -33.10 6.24 4.74
N PHE A 720 -34.04 6.08 5.67
CA PHE A 720 -34.83 4.86 5.77
C PHE A 720 -36.27 5.15 6.16
N GLY A 721 -37.17 4.22 5.87
CA GLY A 721 -38.58 4.36 6.21
C GLY A 721 -39.29 3.01 6.28
N PHE A 722 -40.42 2.99 6.99
CA PHE A 722 -41.25 1.81 7.18
C PHE A 722 -42.72 2.22 7.32
N GLY A 723 -43.64 1.33 6.97
CA GLY A 723 -45.08 1.55 7.12
C GLY A 723 -45.63 0.84 8.35
N ILE A 724 -46.65 1.42 8.97
CA ILE A 724 -47.49 0.81 10.00
C ILE A 724 -48.89 0.69 9.44
N ASP A 725 -49.51 -0.47 9.60
CA ASP A 725 -50.81 -0.79 9.00
C ASP A 725 -51.96 -0.15 9.79
N GLU A 726 -51.81 -0.03 11.12
CA GLU A 726 -52.81 0.56 12.01
C GLU A 726 -52.23 1.63 12.93
N HIS A 727 -52.86 2.81 12.96
CA HIS A 727 -52.48 3.89 13.90
C HIS A 727 -52.78 3.58 15.38
N ILE A 728 -53.60 2.56 15.69
CA ILE A 728 -53.99 2.18 17.05
C ILE A 728 -52.79 1.60 17.81
N ASP A 729 -51.91 0.88 17.12
CA ASP A 729 -50.70 0.27 17.68
C ASP A 729 -49.73 1.29 18.30
N LEU A 730 -49.89 2.58 17.95
CA LEU A 730 -49.10 3.69 18.50
C LEU A 730 -49.62 4.19 19.86
N GLY A 731 -50.67 3.58 20.41
CA GLY A 731 -51.25 3.88 21.72
C GLY A 731 -52.38 4.91 21.71
N ILE A 732 -53.01 5.17 20.56
CA ILE A 732 -54.18 6.04 20.45
C ILE A 732 -55.45 5.19 20.65
N LYS A 733 -56.40 5.67 21.46
CA LYS A 733 -57.69 4.99 21.66
C LYS A 733 -58.48 4.96 20.35
N TYR A 734 -59.15 3.84 20.08
CA TYR A 734 -59.97 3.69 18.90
C TYR A 734 -61.25 4.55 19.00
N ASP A 735 -61.42 5.47 18.05
CA ASP A 735 -62.64 6.25 17.88
C ASP A 735 -63.43 5.76 16.65
N PRO A 736 -64.66 5.24 16.82
CA PRO A 736 -65.47 4.73 15.71
C PRO A 736 -65.77 5.77 14.61
N SER A 737 -65.75 7.07 14.95
CA SER A 737 -66.00 8.16 14.01
C SER A 737 -64.81 8.43 13.08
N ILE A 738 -63.58 8.11 13.49
CA ILE A 738 -62.34 8.40 12.74
C ILE A 738 -62.01 7.24 11.79
N GLY A 739 -62.12 6.00 12.26
CA GLY A 739 -61.76 4.80 11.51
C GLY A 739 -60.26 4.48 11.56
N ILE A 740 -59.87 3.33 10.99
CA ILE A 740 -58.49 2.83 11.02
C ILE A 740 -57.72 3.32 9.77
N TYR A 741 -56.57 3.95 10.00
CA TYR A 741 -55.63 4.35 8.96
C TYR A 741 -54.24 3.76 9.21
N GLY A 742 -53.59 3.34 8.12
CA GLY A 742 -52.16 3.08 8.08
C GLY A 742 -51.36 4.36 7.81
N MET A 743 -50.08 4.34 8.17
CA MET A 743 -49.18 5.49 8.00
C MET A 743 -47.74 5.08 7.67
N ASP A 744 -47.07 5.92 6.91
CA ASP A 744 -45.66 5.73 6.55
C ASP A 744 -44.74 6.63 7.38
N TYR A 745 -43.69 6.03 7.92
CA TYR A 745 -42.58 6.70 8.59
C TYR A 745 -41.44 6.88 7.61
N TYR A 746 -41.00 8.12 7.39
CA TYR A 746 -39.81 8.43 6.60
C TYR A 746 -38.79 9.23 7.43
N VAL A 747 -37.68 8.57 7.76
CA VAL A 747 -36.59 9.12 8.56
C VAL A 747 -35.51 9.66 7.64
N VAL A 748 -35.27 10.98 7.72
CA VAL A 748 -34.18 11.62 7.00
C VAL A 748 -32.98 11.76 7.90
N MET A 749 -31.90 11.10 7.52
CA MET A 749 -30.62 11.15 8.24
C MET A 749 -29.80 12.35 7.78
N GLY A 750 -29.09 12.98 8.71
CA GLY A 750 -28.26 14.14 8.44
C GLY A 750 -26.97 14.14 9.24
N ARG A 751 -25.95 14.79 8.70
CA ARG A 751 -24.72 15.16 9.41
C ARG A 751 -24.64 16.68 9.56
N PRO A 752 -23.99 17.19 10.62
CA PRO A 752 -23.57 18.59 10.66
C PRO A 752 -22.83 18.98 9.37
N GLY A 753 -23.15 20.15 8.79
CA GLY A 753 -22.53 20.63 7.54
C GLY A 753 -23.32 20.37 6.25
N TYR A 754 -24.38 19.55 6.27
CA TYR A 754 -25.27 19.38 5.09
C TYR A 754 -25.97 20.69 4.66
N ARG A 755 -26.02 21.70 5.52
CA ARG A 755 -26.52 23.05 5.21
C ARG A 755 -25.78 23.70 4.04
N VAL A 756 -24.53 23.35 3.77
CA VAL A 756 -23.70 23.96 2.71
C VAL A 756 -24.33 23.81 1.31
N SER A 757 -25.08 22.73 1.06
CA SER A 757 -25.80 22.54 -0.20
C SER A 757 -27.17 23.21 -0.25
N ARG A 758 -27.71 23.65 0.90
CA ARG A 758 -29.07 24.20 1.01
C ARG A 758 -29.11 25.70 1.30
N ARG A 759 -27.99 26.28 1.78
CA ARG A 759 -27.88 27.72 2.05
C ARG A 759 -28.07 28.54 0.76
N LYS A 760 -28.75 29.68 0.88
CA LYS A 760 -28.99 30.61 -0.23
C LYS A 760 -27.68 31.27 -0.72
N HIS A 761 -26.82 31.68 0.20
CA HIS A 761 -25.54 32.32 -0.10
C HIS A 761 -24.39 31.29 -0.25
N CYS A 762 -23.58 31.41 -1.30
CA CYS A 762 -22.43 30.54 -1.61
C CYS A 762 -22.72 29.03 -1.49
N LYS A 763 -23.76 28.56 -2.19
CA LYS A 763 -24.10 27.12 -2.24
C LYS A 763 -22.91 26.31 -2.79
N ALA A 764 -22.53 25.25 -2.08
CA ALA A 764 -21.46 24.35 -2.51
C ALA A 764 -21.87 22.88 -2.36
N LYS A 765 -21.19 21.99 -3.08
CA LYS A 765 -21.47 20.54 -3.04
C LYS A 765 -20.93 19.94 -1.74
N VAL A 766 -21.68 19.01 -1.15
CA VAL A 766 -21.19 18.19 -0.03
C VAL A 766 -20.20 17.17 -0.59
N GLY A 767 -18.99 17.14 -0.02
CA GLY A 767 -17.92 16.22 -0.42
C GLY A 767 -18.34 14.75 -0.26
N VAL A 768 -17.84 13.87 -1.15
CA VAL A 768 -18.24 12.45 -1.22
C VAL A 768 -18.00 11.73 0.12
N THR A 769 -16.89 12.03 0.79
CA THR A 769 -16.55 11.44 2.10
C THR A 769 -17.44 11.91 3.25
N HIS A 770 -18.18 13.01 3.07
CA HIS A 770 -19.11 13.52 4.08
C HIS A 770 -20.53 13.01 3.87
N ARG A 771 -20.83 12.44 2.70
CA ARG A 771 -22.13 11.85 2.41
C ARG A 771 -22.36 10.62 3.29
N ILE A 772 -23.59 10.43 3.73
CA ILE A 772 -24.03 9.27 4.49
C ILE A 772 -24.21 8.12 3.51
N LYS A 773 -23.72 6.94 3.89
CA LYS A 773 -23.94 5.69 3.14
C LYS A 773 -24.98 4.81 3.83
N LYS A 774 -25.51 3.84 3.10
CA LYS A 774 -26.47 2.85 3.61
C LYS A 774 -25.95 2.10 4.83
N GLU A 775 -24.70 1.64 4.78
CA GLU A 775 -24.09 0.83 5.84
C GLU A 775 -23.94 1.61 7.15
N GLU A 776 -23.61 2.91 7.05
CA GLU A 776 -23.46 3.80 8.20
C GLU A 776 -24.79 4.02 8.93
N SER A 777 -25.91 4.10 8.18
CA SER A 777 -27.24 4.23 8.76
C SER A 777 -27.73 2.92 9.40
N ILE A 778 -27.37 1.76 8.84
CA ILE A 778 -27.66 0.45 9.45
C ILE A 778 -26.88 0.29 10.76
N GLU A 779 -25.60 0.64 10.77
CA GLU A 779 -24.76 0.61 11.98
C GLU A 779 -25.30 1.58 13.03
N TRP A 780 -25.73 2.78 12.62
CA TRP A 780 -26.36 3.75 13.52
C TRP A 780 -27.67 3.22 14.12
N PHE A 781 -28.53 2.59 13.31
CA PHE A 781 -29.79 2.02 13.77
C PHE A 781 -29.57 0.89 14.79
N LYS A 782 -28.64 -0.03 14.48
CA LYS A 782 -28.22 -1.10 15.40
C LYS A 782 -27.67 -0.56 16.71
N ASN A 783 -26.81 0.45 16.67
CA ASN A 783 -26.18 0.98 17.88
C ASN A 783 -27.10 1.88 18.72
N ARG A 784 -28.07 2.55 18.11
CA ARG A 784 -28.92 3.53 18.79
C ARG A 784 -30.17 2.91 19.40
N PHE A 785 -30.77 1.93 18.73
CA PHE A 785 -32.04 1.32 19.09
C PHE A 785 -31.93 -0.20 19.30
N ASP A 786 -30.72 -0.77 19.31
CA ASP A 786 -30.47 -2.22 19.40
C ASP A 786 -31.26 -3.05 18.36
N GLY A 787 -31.59 -2.42 17.22
CA GLY A 787 -32.51 -2.98 16.24
C GLY A 787 -31.90 -4.05 15.34
N VAL A 788 -32.71 -5.01 14.94
CA VAL A 788 -32.30 -6.12 14.06
C VAL A 788 -32.57 -5.75 12.61
N VAL A 789 -31.58 -5.97 11.74
CA VAL A 789 -31.73 -5.74 10.30
C VAL A 789 -31.67 -7.07 9.56
N SER A 790 -32.78 -7.47 8.96
CA SER A 790 -32.92 -8.74 8.25
C SER A 790 -32.64 -8.61 6.74
N ASN A 791 -31.96 -9.61 6.18
CA ASN A 791 -31.64 -9.72 4.75
C ASN A 791 -32.62 -10.61 3.97
N LYS A 792 -33.76 -10.99 4.56
CA LYS A 792 -34.79 -11.78 3.87
C LYS A 792 -35.55 -10.87 2.89
N ASP A 793 -35.45 -11.19 1.60
CA ASP A 793 -36.17 -10.52 0.52
C ASP A 793 -37.68 -10.46 0.78
#